data_AF-A0A8H7EKX1-F1
#
_entry.id   AF-A0A8H7EKX1-F1
#
_cell.length_a   1.000
_cell.length_b   1.000
_cell.length_c   1.000
_cell.angle_alpha   90.00
_cell.angle_beta   90.00
_cell.angle_gamma   90.00
#
_symmetry.space_group_name_H-M   'P 1'
#
loop_
_entity.id
_entity.type
_entity.pdbx_description
1 polymer ?
#
loop_
_entity_poly.entity_id
_entity_poly.type
_entity_poly.pdbx_seq_one_letter_code
_entity_poly.pdbx_strand_id
1 'polypeptide(L)'
;MSDNEEYSSQIVEEEDMFDDLFNDPEANEHEHTDPSMLLNDQSTDTLRSRIAGPSAHKAGLESVDKDHVNRIIYEASKGSPFFEHERKKDKAVTKRIEAMLAQYEAIRHTDLFLDTNIVDRMIQHMESQRDLSRCFCHVDMDAFYASVEELEQPELKQVPMAVGSTAMLCTSNYVARKYGVRSAMPGYIALKLCPSLKIIPLHFAKYRAASAKVRAIFSKYDPDFVPVSLDEAYLDLTNYLAQSEMSPPELVQKIRDEITEATGLTASAGIAPNRMLAKVCSDIQKPNGQYYLPNDREEIMAFVKCLPIRKISGVGRVTERVLEALNVKTCGDVYEQRTILYKLLSPISLKFMLRCYLGLGSTKLHVESPRKSIGVERTFRAISTPAELYQKVEELAELLAKDLANANLKGKTVGIKLKLTSFELRTRAKTLPNYIYAATDIARVAKELIAKEMPVSLRLMGVRLTSLQAASQDDESVKKILKNTKYFLPAAAIAQPENSPANEAMRDEASPDIPSVTCPICNREMRLNNVDFNLHIDDCLSKVEVRTILQNETDNQGLQSTNRNTVNARPSSSGKRTGADHGRSSPMPIFIVMGTAGCGKTSVAEEMQKILQCDYLEGDSLHPQANVDKMASGHPLTDDDRWPWLRLIREKLVQQASEHHAIAVVTCSALRKAYRDILSDIPSELGSVTFCYLKGSPTLLAERIAARQGHFMKPGMLRSQLDTLEEPDPRVENVIVADITPEPPVIAQQIVNEARSRGILP
;
A
#
# COMPACT_ATOMS: atom_id res chain seq x y z
N MET A 1 25.97 -1.17 -30.70
CA MET A 1 26.66 -0.91 -29.42
C MET A 1 26.03 0.34 -28.83
N SER A 2 24.99 0.16 -28.04
CA SER A 2 24.15 1.22 -27.45
C SER A 2 24.09 0.96 -25.96
N ASP A 3 24.96 1.63 -25.20
CA ASP A 3 25.05 1.52 -23.75
C ASP A 3 23.90 2.32 -23.11
N ASN A 4 22.72 1.71 -23.04
CA ASN A 4 21.58 2.19 -22.27
C ASN A 4 21.39 1.27 -21.05
N GLU A 5 22.13 1.51 -19.97
CA GLU A 5 21.80 0.94 -18.67
C GLU A 5 21.62 2.05 -17.64
N GLU A 6 20.36 2.34 -17.35
CA GLU A 6 19.94 3.26 -16.30
C GLU A 6 20.06 2.60 -14.92
N TYR A 7 20.99 3.09 -14.10
CA TYR A 7 21.16 2.62 -12.73
C TYR A 7 20.25 3.40 -11.78
N SER A 8 19.23 2.74 -11.26
CA SER A 8 18.47 3.20 -10.10
C SER A 8 19.26 2.85 -8.84
N SER A 9 19.98 3.81 -8.24
CA SER A 9 20.45 3.64 -6.87
C SER A 9 19.25 3.71 -5.93
N GLN A 10 18.54 2.59 -5.75
CA GLN A 10 17.56 2.47 -4.69
C GLN A 10 18.32 2.32 -3.37
N ILE A 11 18.77 3.44 -2.80
CA ILE A 11 18.74 3.51 -1.34
C ILE A 11 17.25 3.61 -1.04
N VAL A 12 16.60 2.48 -0.83
CA VAL A 12 15.30 2.46 -0.17
C VAL A 12 15.58 3.07 1.20
N GLU A 13 15.21 4.34 1.40
CA GLU A 13 15.02 4.82 2.76
C GLU A 13 13.96 3.91 3.36
N GLU A 14 14.38 2.97 4.22
CA GLU A 14 13.53 2.02 4.96
C GLU A 14 12.41 2.75 5.76
N GLU A 15 12.43 4.08 5.83
CA GLU A 15 11.53 4.87 6.67
C GLU A 15 10.22 5.30 5.99
N ASP A 16 10.13 5.40 4.65
CA ASP A 16 8.95 6.02 3.99
C ASP A 16 7.94 5.00 3.42
N MET A 17 8.20 3.69 3.54
CA MET A 17 7.33 2.65 2.99
C MET A 17 6.50 1.89 4.05
N PHE A 18 6.64 2.26 5.32
CA PHE A 18 6.18 1.43 6.44
C PHE A 18 5.30 2.16 7.47
N ASP A 19 4.89 3.41 7.21
CA ASP A 19 3.87 4.05 8.03
C ASP A 19 2.50 3.36 7.89
N ASP A 20 2.21 2.74 6.74
CA ASP A 20 0.99 1.97 6.42
C ASP A 20 0.93 0.55 7.03
N LEU A 21 1.85 0.21 7.95
CA LEU A 21 1.94 -1.15 8.49
C LEU A 21 0.73 -1.54 9.38
N PHE A 22 -0.03 -0.58 9.90
CA PHE A 22 -0.99 -0.79 10.98
C PHE A 22 -2.30 -0.06 10.71
N ASN A 23 -3.41 -0.58 11.26
CA ASN A 23 -4.67 0.14 11.27
C ASN A 23 -4.52 1.32 12.25
N ASP A 24 -4.37 2.54 11.72
CA ASP A 24 -4.21 3.74 12.53
C ASP A 24 -5.59 4.34 12.83
N PRO A 25 -6.12 4.25 14.06
CA PRO A 25 -7.28 5.04 14.45
C PRO A 25 -6.78 6.47 14.71
N GLU A 26 -7.17 7.39 13.84
CA GLU A 26 -7.00 8.86 13.93
C GLU A 26 -6.21 9.37 15.15
N ALA A 27 -4.97 9.81 14.90
CA ALA A 27 -4.18 10.58 15.86
C ALA A 27 -4.84 11.94 16.16
N ASN A 28 -5.84 11.95 17.04
CA ASN A 28 -6.33 13.18 17.66
C ASN A 28 -5.31 13.65 18.71
N GLU A 29 -4.66 14.78 18.43
CA GLU A 29 -3.87 15.54 19.38
C GLU A 29 -4.81 16.19 20.42
N HIS A 30 -5.03 15.55 21.57
CA HIS A 30 -5.43 16.24 22.80
C HIS A 30 -4.82 15.59 24.06
N GLU A 31 -4.67 16.42 25.09
CA GLU A 31 -3.64 16.43 26.12
C GLU A 31 -3.87 15.55 27.37
N HIS A 32 -2.73 15.37 28.08
CA HIS A 32 -2.54 15.14 29.51
C HIS A 32 -2.87 13.77 30.15
N THR A 33 -1.80 13.02 30.43
CA THR A 33 -1.57 12.37 31.73
C THR A 33 -0.07 12.28 32.02
N ASP A 34 0.30 12.47 33.29
CA ASP A 34 1.67 12.51 33.83
C ASP A 34 2.23 11.09 34.01
N PRO A 35 3.35 10.69 33.36
CA PRO A 35 3.92 9.36 33.50
C PRO A 35 5.23 9.42 34.31
N SER A 36 5.12 9.58 35.63
CA SER A 36 6.26 9.34 36.50
C SER A 36 6.12 7.97 37.20
N MET A 37 7.22 7.22 37.18
CA MET A 37 7.45 5.91 37.82
C MET A 37 7.20 4.67 36.96
N LEU A 38 8.15 4.41 36.03
CA LEU A 38 8.74 3.09 35.69
C LEU A 38 9.70 3.15 34.46
N LEU A 39 9.95 4.31 33.85
CA LEU A 39 10.47 4.44 32.47
C LEU A 39 11.94 4.90 32.29
N ASN A 40 12.74 5.09 33.34
CA ASN A 40 14.04 5.77 33.16
C ASN A 40 15.18 4.92 32.58
N ASP A 41 15.16 3.58 32.71
CA ASP A 41 16.26 2.74 32.21
C ASP A 41 15.99 2.26 30.76
N GLN A 42 14.81 1.70 30.51
CA GLN A 42 14.42 1.16 29.20
C GLN A 42 14.34 2.23 28.09
N SER A 43 13.94 3.47 28.41
CA SER A 43 13.87 4.56 27.43
C SER A 43 15.26 5.00 26.93
N THR A 44 16.30 4.84 27.76
CA THR A 44 17.66 5.15 27.36
C THR A 44 18.25 4.08 26.44
N ASP A 45 17.91 2.81 26.67
CA ASP A 45 18.38 1.69 25.86
C ASP A 45 17.75 1.66 24.46
N THR A 46 16.44 1.95 24.32
CA THR A 46 15.79 2.01 23.00
C THR A 46 16.36 3.12 22.14
N LEU A 47 16.55 4.30 22.72
CA LEU A 47 17.17 5.44 22.04
C LEU A 47 18.62 5.15 21.65
N ARG A 48 19.39 4.49 22.53
CA ARG A 48 20.76 4.08 22.23
C ARG A 48 20.84 3.09 21.08
N SER A 49 19.93 2.12 21.03
CA SER A 49 19.80 1.20 19.90
C SER A 49 19.45 1.94 18.61
N ARG A 50 18.52 2.90 18.65
CA ARG A 50 18.14 3.72 17.50
C ARG A 50 19.32 4.55 16.97
N ILE A 51 20.06 5.20 17.86
CA ILE A 51 21.25 6.02 17.52
C ILE A 51 22.38 5.19 16.93
N ALA A 52 22.45 3.88 17.21
CA ALA A 52 23.47 3.00 16.64
C ALA A 52 23.40 2.84 15.10
N GLY A 53 22.45 3.48 14.41
CA GLY A 53 22.33 3.53 12.94
C GLY A 53 21.46 2.39 12.41
N PRO A 54 21.53 1.97 11.13
CA PRO A 54 20.81 0.78 10.65
C PRO A 54 21.71 -0.48 10.60
N SER A 55 23.01 -0.32 10.39
CA SER A 55 23.95 -1.43 10.06
C SER A 55 24.64 -2.12 11.24
N ALA A 56 24.11 -2.03 12.47
CA ALA A 56 24.75 -2.60 13.67
C ALA A 56 24.88 -4.15 13.68
N HIS A 57 24.19 -4.85 12.80
CA HIS A 57 24.24 -6.32 12.66
C HIS A 57 24.88 -6.79 11.34
N LYS A 58 25.68 -5.92 10.71
CA LYS A 58 26.39 -6.23 9.46
C LYS A 58 27.46 -7.30 9.69
N ALA A 59 27.70 -8.15 8.70
CA ALA A 59 28.71 -9.21 8.76
C ALA A 59 30.11 -8.64 9.07
N GLY A 60 30.89 -9.35 9.89
CA GLY A 60 32.21 -8.93 10.35
C GLY A 60 32.19 -8.05 11.61
N LEU A 61 31.04 -7.92 12.27
CA LEU A 61 30.85 -7.21 13.54
C LEU A 61 30.63 -8.16 14.74
N GLU A 62 30.76 -9.47 14.55
CA GLU A 62 30.37 -10.49 15.52
C GLU A 62 31.22 -10.45 16.79
N SER A 63 32.50 -10.09 16.68
CA SER A 63 33.45 -10.03 17.78
C SER A 63 33.52 -8.67 18.49
N VAL A 64 32.71 -7.70 18.05
CA VAL A 64 32.77 -6.32 18.57
C VAL A 64 31.98 -6.20 19.87
N ASP A 65 32.55 -5.51 20.86
CA ASP A 65 31.79 -5.05 22.03
C ASP A 65 30.78 -3.97 21.58
N LYS A 66 29.56 -4.43 21.29
CA LYS A 66 28.47 -3.60 20.80
C LYS A 66 28.08 -2.52 21.81
N ASP A 67 28.18 -2.81 23.11
CA ASP A 67 27.83 -1.84 24.14
C ASP A 67 28.85 -0.71 24.17
N HIS A 68 30.14 -1.03 24.17
CA HIS A 68 31.18 -0.02 24.07
C HIS A 68 31.00 0.89 22.84
N VAL A 69 30.80 0.29 21.67
CA VAL A 69 30.60 1.03 20.42
C VAL A 69 29.35 1.91 20.48
N ASN A 70 28.22 1.36 20.93
CA ASN A 70 26.96 2.11 21.02
C ASN A 70 27.07 3.27 22.03
N ARG A 71 27.85 3.12 23.09
CA ARG A 71 28.11 4.19 24.07
C ARG A 71 28.88 5.34 23.44
N ILE A 72 29.93 5.05 22.67
CA ILE A 72 30.71 6.07 21.96
C ILE A 72 29.83 6.81 20.95
N ILE A 73 29.02 6.09 20.17
CA ILE A 73 28.11 6.70 19.19
C ILE A 73 27.09 7.61 19.90
N TYR A 74 26.51 7.14 21.01
CA TYR A 74 25.56 7.90 21.81
C TYR A 74 26.18 9.20 22.34
N GLU A 75 27.30 9.12 23.06
CA GLU A 75 27.98 10.28 23.63
C GLU A 75 28.49 11.25 22.54
N ALA A 76 28.95 10.73 21.40
CA ALA A 76 29.36 11.57 20.28
C ALA A 76 28.19 12.29 19.58
N SER A 77 26.96 11.81 19.77
CA SER A 77 25.75 12.37 19.16
C SER A 77 24.97 13.27 20.12
N LYS A 78 25.10 13.06 21.44
CA LYS A 78 24.34 13.74 22.50
C LYS A 78 24.37 15.27 22.36
N GLY A 79 23.19 15.88 22.48
CA GLY A 79 23.02 17.33 22.38
C GLY A 79 23.06 17.90 20.95
N SER A 80 23.29 17.07 19.92
CA SER A 80 23.18 17.52 18.53
C SER A 80 21.72 17.60 18.07
N PRO A 81 21.39 18.42 17.04
CA PRO A 81 20.05 18.41 16.44
C PRO A 81 19.62 17.03 15.92
N PHE A 82 20.58 16.20 15.49
CA PHE A 82 20.32 14.81 15.07
C PHE A 82 19.79 13.98 16.23
N PHE A 83 20.48 14.04 17.37
CA PHE A 83 20.13 13.29 18.56
C PHE A 83 18.75 13.68 19.09
N GLU A 84 18.44 14.97 19.12
CA GLU A 84 17.13 15.45 19.56
C GLU A 84 16.01 14.98 18.62
N HIS A 85 16.26 14.96 17.31
CA HIS A 85 15.32 14.41 16.32
C HIS A 85 15.12 12.90 16.47
N GLU A 86 16.20 12.13 16.63
CA GLU A 86 16.12 10.69 16.89
C GLU A 86 15.41 10.38 18.21
N ARG A 87 15.59 11.21 19.25
CA ARG A 87 14.83 11.11 20.50
C ARG A 87 13.34 11.36 20.28
N LYS A 88 12.97 12.36 19.48
CA LYS A 88 11.56 12.63 19.14
C LYS A 88 10.95 11.44 18.39
N LYS A 89 11.66 10.88 17.40
CA LYS A 89 11.23 9.68 16.67
C LYS A 89 11.12 8.46 17.58
N ASP A 90 12.08 8.24 18.48
CA ASP A 90 12.03 7.14 19.44
C ASP A 90 10.78 7.23 20.32
N LYS A 91 10.50 8.43 20.87
CA LYS A 91 9.29 8.68 21.66
C LYS A 91 8.01 8.43 20.87
N ALA A 92 7.96 8.82 19.60
CA ALA A 92 6.80 8.57 18.74
C ALA A 92 6.57 7.07 18.52
N VAL A 93 7.64 6.30 18.26
CA VAL A 93 7.58 4.83 18.15
C VAL A 93 7.14 4.20 19.47
N THR A 94 7.67 4.67 20.61
CA THR A 94 7.25 4.20 21.94
C THR A 94 5.75 4.41 22.15
N LYS A 95 5.22 5.60 21.85
CA LYS A 95 3.78 5.90 21.96
C LYS A 95 2.93 4.98 21.07
N ARG A 96 3.40 4.70 19.84
CA ARG A 96 2.75 3.75 18.93
C ARG A 96 2.70 2.34 19.52
N ILE A 97 3.82 1.87 20.09
CA ILE A 97 3.90 0.57 20.74
C ILE A 97 2.96 0.50 21.95
N GLU A 98 2.92 1.53 22.80
CA GLU A 98 2.01 1.60 23.95
C GLU A 98 0.55 1.52 23.52
N ALA A 99 0.14 2.27 22.48
CA ALA A 99 -1.21 2.20 21.94
C ALA A 99 -1.54 0.80 21.41
N MET A 100 -0.60 0.16 20.71
CA MET A 100 -0.76 -1.18 20.18
C MET A 100 -0.82 -2.25 21.29
N LEU A 101 -0.05 -2.09 22.36
CA LEU A 101 -0.11 -2.97 23.54
C LEU A 101 -1.43 -2.82 24.29
N ALA A 102 -2.00 -1.61 24.33
CA ALA A 102 -3.35 -1.41 24.89
C ALA A 102 -4.42 -2.14 24.06
N GLN A 103 -4.32 -2.09 22.72
CA GLN A 103 -5.20 -2.89 21.84
C GLN A 103 -4.97 -4.38 22.03
N TYR A 104 -3.72 -4.83 22.12
CA TYR A 104 -3.36 -6.22 22.42
C TYR A 104 -4.01 -6.72 23.72
N GLU A 105 -3.91 -5.94 24.81
CA GLU A 105 -4.50 -6.30 26.10
C GLU A 105 -6.04 -6.42 26.01
N ALA A 106 -6.68 -5.54 25.23
CA ALA A 106 -8.13 -5.58 25.02
C ALA A 106 -8.60 -6.82 24.26
N ILE A 107 -7.79 -7.36 23.34
CA ILE A 107 -8.18 -8.50 22.49
C ILE A 107 -7.70 -9.87 23.01
N ARG A 108 -6.60 -9.94 23.77
CA ARG A 108 -5.93 -11.23 24.07
C ARG A 108 -6.77 -12.23 24.87
N HIS A 109 -7.79 -11.75 25.58
CA HIS A 109 -8.71 -12.58 26.38
C HIS A 109 -10.07 -12.78 25.71
N THR A 110 -10.27 -12.28 24.49
CA THR A 110 -11.50 -12.45 23.74
C THR A 110 -11.52 -13.77 22.99
N ASP A 111 -12.70 -14.26 22.63
CA ASP A 111 -12.80 -15.43 21.75
C ASP A 111 -12.44 -15.02 20.31
N LEU A 112 -11.29 -15.50 19.86
CA LEU A 112 -10.72 -15.24 18.54
C LEU A 112 -10.75 -16.48 17.65
N PHE A 113 -11.63 -17.46 17.92
CA PHE A 113 -11.72 -18.70 17.15
C PHE A 113 -11.94 -18.46 15.65
N LEU A 114 -12.88 -17.56 15.30
CA LEU A 114 -13.16 -17.26 13.89
C LEU A 114 -11.98 -16.57 13.21
N ASP A 115 -11.36 -15.59 13.89
CA ASP A 115 -10.19 -14.90 13.36
C ASP A 115 -9.02 -15.88 13.14
N THR A 116 -8.83 -16.82 14.07
CA THR A 116 -7.84 -17.89 13.94
C THR A 116 -8.10 -18.74 12.71
N ASN A 117 -9.36 -19.18 12.50
CA ASN A 117 -9.73 -19.97 11.32
C ASN A 117 -9.55 -19.20 10.01
N ILE A 118 -9.80 -17.89 9.99
CA ILE A 118 -9.54 -17.05 8.81
C ILE A 118 -8.05 -17.06 8.49
N VAL A 119 -7.21 -16.80 9.48
CA VAL A 119 -5.75 -16.75 9.30
C VAL A 119 -5.20 -18.13 8.92
N ASP A 120 -5.70 -19.21 9.52
CA ASP A 120 -5.30 -20.57 9.19
C ASP A 120 -5.68 -20.94 7.74
N ARG A 121 -6.87 -20.51 7.27
CA ARG A 121 -7.24 -20.65 5.85
C ARG A 121 -6.32 -19.84 4.94
N MET A 122 -5.94 -18.63 5.34
CA MET A 122 -4.96 -17.82 4.59
C MET A 122 -3.60 -18.52 4.50
N ILE A 123 -3.12 -19.09 5.61
CA ILE A 123 -1.87 -19.86 5.66
C ILE A 123 -1.95 -21.07 4.75
N GLN A 124 -3.03 -21.87 4.84
CA GLN A 124 -3.24 -23.04 3.98
C GLN A 124 -3.29 -22.67 2.49
N HIS A 125 -3.96 -21.56 2.15
CA HIS A 125 -4.01 -21.08 0.77
C HIS A 125 -2.65 -20.61 0.25
N MET A 126 -1.87 -19.91 1.07
CA MET A 126 -0.51 -19.51 0.68
C MET A 126 0.41 -20.72 0.54
N GLU A 127 0.26 -21.71 1.44
CA GLU A 127 1.04 -22.93 1.42
C GLU A 127 0.73 -23.81 0.19
N SER A 128 -0.54 -23.87 -0.24
CA SER A 128 -0.91 -24.63 -1.44
C SER A 128 -0.36 -24.03 -2.74
N GLN A 129 0.07 -22.76 -2.69
CA GLN A 129 0.73 -22.07 -3.80
C GLN A 129 2.27 -22.15 -3.74
N ARG A 130 2.84 -22.92 -2.80
CA ARG A 130 4.29 -23.06 -2.68
C ARG A 130 4.88 -23.64 -3.97
N ASP A 131 5.87 -22.95 -4.50
CA ASP A 131 6.65 -23.37 -5.65
C ASP A 131 8.10 -23.63 -5.22
N LEU A 132 8.53 -24.89 -5.32
CA LEU A 132 9.89 -25.36 -5.05
C LEU A 132 10.62 -25.82 -6.32
N SER A 133 10.07 -25.51 -7.50
CA SER A 133 10.66 -25.93 -8.78
C SER A 133 11.84 -25.05 -9.22
N ARG A 134 12.04 -23.89 -8.57
CA ARG A 134 13.05 -22.90 -8.95
C ARG A 134 14.29 -22.99 -8.08
N CYS A 135 15.45 -22.67 -8.63
CA CYS A 135 16.70 -22.51 -7.90
C CYS A 135 17.22 -21.08 -8.06
N PHE A 136 16.90 -20.21 -7.10
CA PHE A 136 17.40 -18.84 -7.07
C PHE A 136 18.76 -18.76 -6.39
N CYS A 137 19.63 -17.92 -6.94
CA CYS A 137 20.86 -17.49 -6.32
C CYS A 137 20.83 -15.98 -6.08
N HIS A 138 21.13 -15.55 -4.86
CA HIS A 138 21.45 -14.16 -4.57
C HIS A 138 22.96 -14.04 -4.39
N VAL A 139 23.61 -13.18 -5.18
CA VAL A 139 25.05 -12.91 -5.08
C VAL A 139 25.26 -11.50 -4.55
N ASP A 140 26.14 -11.33 -3.56
CA ASP A 140 26.44 -10.08 -2.87
C ASP A 140 27.96 -9.94 -2.67
N MET A 141 28.57 -8.96 -3.34
CA MET A 141 30.02 -8.72 -3.30
C MET A 141 30.50 -8.29 -1.91
N ASP A 142 31.59 -8.89 -1.43
CA ASP A 142 32.04 -8.65 -0.06
C ASP A 142 32.71 -7.29 0.09
N ALA A 143 32.13 -6.44 0.95
CA ALA A 143 32.64 -5.08 1.24
C ALA A 143 32.95 -4.25 -0.03
N PHE A 144 32.14 -4.42 -1.07
CA PHE A 144 32.43 -4.07 -2.46
C PHE A 144 33.33 -2.84 -2.68
N TYR A 145 32.88 -1.62 -2.33
CA TYR A 145 33.68 -0.42 -2.60
C TYR A 145 35.03 -0.42 -1.90
N ALA A 146 35.12 -0.92 -0.66
CA ALA A 146 36.39 -1.01 0.05
C ALA A 146 37.31 -2.05 -0.63
N SER A 147 36.76 -3.21 -0.99
CA SER A 147 37.51 -4.26 -1.70
C SER A 147 38.02 -3.79 -3.08
N VAL A 148 37.27 -2.92 -3.78
CA VAL A 148 37.73 -2.30 -5.04
C VAL A 148 38.91 -1.35 -4.81
N GLU A 149 38.88 -0.50 -3.77
CA GLU A 149 40.03 0.36 -3.45
C GLU A 149 41.26 -0.46 -3.02
N GLU A 150 41.04 -1.57 -2.30
CA GLU A 150 42.10 -2.51 -1.89
C GLU A 150 42.79 -3.24 -3.05
N LEU A 151 42.19 -3.28 -4.25
CA LEU A 151 42.85 -3.85 -5.44
C LEU A 151 43.96 -2.95 -5.98
N GLU A 152 43.74 -1.63 -6.00
CA GLU A 152 44.72 -0.68 -6.51
C GLU A 152 45.75 -0.28 -5.45
N GLN A 153 45.39 -0.35 -4.17
CA GLN A 153 46.27 -0.07 -3.03
C GLN A 153 46.30 -1.27 -2.07
N PRO A 154 47.10 -2.31 -2.35
CA PRO A 154 47.14 -3.55 -1.57
C PRO A 154 47.45 -3.35 -0.08
N GLU A 155 48.16 -2.27 0.27
CA GLU A 155 48.44 -1.88 1.65
C GLU A 155 47.18 -1.59 2.47
N LEU A 156 46.06 -1.23 1.82
CA LEU A 156 44.78 -0.98 2.49
C LEU A 156 44.18 -2.23 3.13
N LYS A 157 44.52 -3.42 2.63
CA LYS A 157 44.04 -4.71 3.19
C LYS A 157 44.51 -4.95 4.63
N GLN A 158 45.60 -4.30 5.04
CA GLN A 158 46.23 -4.51 6.34
C GLN A 158 45.88 -3.42 7.36
N VAL A 159 45.12 -2.39 6.96
CA VAL A 159 44.79 -1.25 7.82
C VAL A 159 43.27 -1.02 7.87
N PRO A 160 42.74 -0.47 8.97
CA PRO A 160 41.33 -0.11 9.03
C PRO A 160 41.05 1.01 8.03
N MET A 161 40.12 0.77 7.10
CA MET A 161 39.71 1.76 6.11
C MET A 161 38.19 1.75 5.86
N ALA A 162 37.67 2.91 5.48
CA ALA A 162 36.27 3.07 5.05
C ALA A 162 36.16 3.96 3.81
N VAL A 163 35.18 3.69 2.95
CA VAL A 163 34.89 4.50 1.76
C VAL A 163 33.75 5.47 2.09
N GLY A 164 33.93 6.75 1.79
CA GLY A 164 32.94 7.80 2.00
C GLY A 164 33.60 9.13 2.33
N SER A 165 33.09 9.80 3.36
CA SER A 165 33.62 11.07 3.85
C SER A 165 33.51 11.15 5.38
N THR A 166 34.05 12.22 5.95
CA THR A 166 33.85 12.53 7.38
C THR A 166 32.38 12.71 7.75
N ALA A 167 31.52 13.08 6.79
CA ALA A 167 30.08 13.24 7.01
C ALA A 167 29.34 11.90 7.04
N MET A 168 29.69 10.96 6.15
CA MET A 168 29.02 9.66 6.05
C MET A 168 29.91 8.62 5.36
N LEU A 169 29.93 7.41 5.91
CA LEU A 169 30.60 6.25 5.33
C LEU A 169 29.61 5.38 4.52
N CYS A 170 30.00 5.01 3.31
CA CYS A 170 29.25 4.09 2.45
C CYS A 170 29.53 2.63 2.82
N THR A 171 30.79 2.28 3.06
CA THR A 171 31.18 0.94 3.52
C THR A 171 32.53 0.99 4.24
N SER A 172 32.91 -0.13 4.86
CA SER A 172 34.19 -0.34 5.53
C SER A 172 34.73 -1.73 5.23
N ASN A 173 36.05 -1.86 5.20
CA ASN A 173 36.69 -3.17 5.09
C ASN A 173 36.53 -3.96 6.39
N TYR A 174 36.78 -5.27 6.31
CA TYR A 174 36.61 -6.17 7.47
C TYR A 174 37.57 -5.85 8.62
N VAL A 175 38.72 -5.25 8.34
CA VAL A 175 39.66 -4.77 9.37
C VAL A 175 39.03 -3.65 10.21
N ALA A 176 38.42 -2.65 9.57
CA ALA A 176 37.73 -1.56 10.26
C ALA A 176 36.46 -2.03 11.01
N ARG A 177 35.76 -3.06 10.49
CA ARG A 177 34.57 -3.62 11.15
C ARG A 177 34.88 -4.19 12.54
N LYS A 178 36.09 -4.72 12.78
CA LYS A 178 36.53 -5.16 14.12
C LYS A 178 36.51 -4.04 15.18
N TYR A 179 36.52 -2.78 14.77
CA TYR A 179 36.38 -1.61 15.66
C TYR A 179 34.94 -1.08 15.75
N GLY A 180 33.98 -1.74 15.11
CA GLY A 180 32.58 -1.31 15.02
C GLY A 180 32.28 -0.32 13.89
N VAL A 181 33.28 0.05 13.06
CA VAL A 181 33.12 0.96 11.92
C VAL A 181 32.34 0.27 10.80
N ARG A 182 31.25 0.89 10.33
CA ARG A 182 30.29 0.29 9.38
C ARG A 182 29.64 1.32 8.46
N SER A 183 28.92 0.83 7.46
CA SER A 183 28.09 1.65 6.56
C SER A 183 27.05 2.47 7.33
N ALA A 184 26.67 3.62 6.76
CA ALA A 184 25.71 4.56 7.35
C ALA A 184 26.12 5.15 8.71
N MET A 185 27.41 5.03 9.07
CA MET A 185 28.01 5.71 10.22
C MET A 185 28.67 7.02 9.77
N PRO A 186 28.53 8.14 10.51
CA PRO A 186 29.30 9.34 10.24
C PRO A 186 30.80 9.09 10.42
N GLY A 187 31.63 9.54 9.46
CA GLY A 187 33.07 9.31 9.48
C GLY A 187 33.77 9.93 10.71
N TYR A 188 33.30 11.07 11.20
CA TYR A 188 33.83 11.67 12.44
C TYR A 188 33.55 10.83 13.69
N ILE A 189 32.47 10.04 13.72
CA ILE A 189 32.20 9.08 14.80
C ILE A 189 33.08 7.85 14.62
N ALA A 190 33.24 7.37 13.39
CA ALA A 190 34.12 6.25 13.08
C ALA A 190 35.58 6.51 13.49
N LEU A 191 36.07 7.74 13.34
CA LEU A 191 37.40 8.16 13.82
C LEU A 191 37.52 8.16 15.35
N LYS A 192 36.42 8.33 16.09
CA LYS A 192 36.45 8.16 17.56
C LYS A 192 36.53 6.68 17.96
N LEU A 193 35.93 5.78 17.18
CA LEU A 193 36.02 4.34 17.38
C LEU A 193 37.40 3.79 16.96
N CYS A 194 37.95 4.33 15.89
CA CYS A 194 39.22 3.90 15.31
C CYS A 194 40.01 5.14 14.85
N PRO A 195 40.86 5.73 15.72
CA PRO A 195 41.63 6.94 15.37
C PRO A 195 42.60 6.76 14.19
N SER A 196 43.02 5.53 13.90
CA SER A 196 43.87 5.18 12.77
C SER A 196 43.12 4.90 11.45
N LEU A 197 41.79 5.07 11.43
CA LEU A 197 40.94 4.79 10.28
C LEU A 197 41.32 5.68 9.08
N LYS A 198 41.57 5.05 7.93
CA LYS A 198 41.71 5.76 6.65
C LYS A 198 40.35 5.91 5.98
N ILE A 199 39.92 7.16 5.73
CA ILE A 199 38.69 7.44 4.98
C ILE A 199 39.06 7.74 3.52
N ILE A 200 38.63 6.87 2.61
CA ILE A 200 38.89 6.96 1.17
C ILE A 200 37.67 7.60 0.47
N PRO A 201 37.87 8.60 -0.40
CA PRO A 201 36.78 9.19 -1.19
C PRO A 201 36.09 8.17 -2.12
N LEU A 202 34.87 8.48 -2.56
CA LEU A 202 34.11 7.65 -3.51
C LEU A 202 34.63 7.79 -4.94
N HIS A 203 34.88 6.66 -5.60
CA HIS A 203 35.27 6.57 -7.02
C HIS A 203 34.25 5.74 -7.82
N PHE A 204 33.05 6.28 -8.05
CA PHE A 204 31.95 5.56 -8.70
C PHE A 204 32.28 4.96 -10.07
N ALA A 205 33.18 5.58 -10.85
CA ALA A 205 33.62 5.03 -12.13
C ALA A 205 34.28 3.65 -11.96
N LYS A 206 35.12 3.47 -10.94
CA LYS A 206 35.77 2.19 -10.63
C LYS A 206 34.73 1.14 -10.22
N TYR A 207 33.79 1.52 -9.35
CA TYR A 207 32.76 0.60 -8.85
C TYR A 207 31.83 0.12 -9.98
N ARG A 208 31.45 1.02 -10.90
CA ARG A 208 30.67 0.66 -12.09
C ARG A 208 31.44 -0.28 -13.01
N ALA A 209 32.74 -0.02 -13.24
CA ALA A 209 33.58 -0.88 -14.07
C ALA A 209 33.73 -2.30 -13.47
N ALA A 210 33.95 -2.40 -12.15
CA ALA A 210 33.99 -3.68 -11.45
C ALA A 210 32.64 -4.42 -11.53
N SER A 211 31.53 -3.71 -11.29
CA SER A 211 30.18 -4.26 -11.40
C SER A 211 29.88 -4.80 -12.79
N ALA A 212 30.27 -4.07 -13.85
CA ALA A 212 30.09 -4.51 -15.23
C ALA A 212 30.80 -5.84 -15.52
N LYS A 213 32.02 -6.04 -15.00
CA LYS A 213 32.74 -7.32 -15.12
C LYS A 213 32.00 -8.47 -14.44
N VAL A 214 31.50 -8.24 -13.22
CA VAL A 214 30.74 -9.24 -12.47
C VAL A 214 29.43 -9.59 -13.20
N ARG A 215 28.71 -8.59 -13.70
CA ARG A 215 27.47 -8.78 -14.46
C ARG A 215 27.67 -9.55 -15.76
N ALA A 216 28.80 -9.33 -16.46
CA ALA A 216 29.16 -10.12 -17.64
C ALA A 216 29.38 -11.61 -17.33
N ILE A 217 29.72 -11.96 -16.08
CA ILE A 217 29.75 -13.35 -15.62
C ILE A 217 28.33 -13.84 -15.37
N PHE A 218 27.51 -13.08 -14.64
CA PHE A 218 26.11 -13.45 -14.37
C PHE A 218 25.33 -13.75 -15.65
N SER A 219 25.49 -12.95 -16.71
CA SER A 219 24.80 -13.15 -17.98
C SER A 219 25.11 -14.48 -18.69
N LYS A 220 26.20 -15.17 -18.32
CA LYS A 220 26.52 -16.52 -18.83
C LYS A 220 25.62 -17.60 -18.21
N TYR A 221 25.15 -17.35 -16.99
CA TYR A 221 24.41 -18.30 -16.16
C TYR A 221 22.91 -18.02 -16.15
N ASP A 222 22.55 -16.75 -16.19
CA ASP A 222 21.19 -16.27 -16.31
C ASP A 222 21.21 -14.96 -17.12
N PRO A 223 20.78 -14.96 -18.40
CA PRO A 223 20.76 -13.75 -19.22
C PRO A 223 19.73 -12.72 -18.72
N ASP A 224 18.75 -13.16 -17.93
CA ASP A 224 17.64 -12.36 -17.40
C ASP A 224 17.90 -11.93 -15.94
N PHE A 225 19.13 -12.09 -15.43
CA PHE A 225 19.46 -11.77 -14.04
C PHE A 225 19.01 -10.35 -13.65
N VAL A 226 18.62 -10.17 -12.38
CA VAL A 226 18.12 -8.89 -11.88
C VAL A 226 19.15 -8.25 -10.96
N PRO A 227 19.87 -7.20 -11.42
CA PRO A 227 20.73 -6.43 -10.54
C PRO A 227 19.88 -5.61 -9.56
N VAL A 228 20.23 -5.68 -8.27
CA VAL A 228 19.61 -4.88 -7.20
C VAL A 228 20.41 -3.59 -6.98
N SER A 229 21.74 -3.71 -7.02
CA SER A 229 22.70 -2.61 -6.83
C SER A 229 23.93 -2.84 -7.72
N LEU A 230 25.04 -2.12 -7.45
CA LEU A 230 26.30 -2.40 -8.13
C LEU A 230 26.94 -3.72 -7.65
N ASP A 231 26.63 -4.16 -6.43
CA ASP A 231 27.22 -5.31 -5.75
C ASP A 231 26.28 -6.49 -5.52
N GLU A 232 24.98 -6.34 -5.79
CA GLU A 232 23.98 -7.38 -5.52
C GLU A 232 23.15 -7.70 -6.76
N ALA A 233 22.87 -9.00 -6.97
CA ALA A 233 21.99 -9.48 -8.04
C ALA A 233 21.27 -10.78 -7.65
N TYR A 234 20.09 -10.99 -8.23
CA TYR A 234 19.41 -12.28 -8.25
C TYR A 234 19.61 -12.95 -9.60
N LEU A 235 19.91 -14.25 -9.56
CA LEU A 235 19.95 -15.13 -10.72
C LEU A 235 18.93 -16.26 -10.52
N ASP A 236 18.26 -16.67 -11.59
CA ASP A 236 17.46 -17.88 -11.64
C ASP A 236 18.23 -18.99 -12.38
N LEU A 237 18.91 -19.83 -11.60
CA LEU A 237 19.81 -20.87 -12.13
C LEU A 237 19.05 -22.12 -12.61
N THR A 238 17.72 -22.12 -12.53
CA THR A 238 16.87 -23.30 -12.83
C THR A 238 17.15 -23.87 -14.23
N ASN A 239 17.18 -23.00 -15.24
CA ASN A 239 17.34 -23.42 -16.63
C ASN A 239 18.76 -23.91 -16.92
N TYR A 240 19.77 -23.27 -16.32
CA TYR A 240 21.17 -23.66 -16.49
C TYR A 240 21.41 -25.03 -15.82
N LEU A 241 20.91 -25.22 -14.60
CA LEU A 241 21.02 -26.48 -13.85
C LEU A 241 20.32 -27.64 -14.56
N ALA A 242 19.18 -27.39 -15.23
CA ALA A 242 18.49 -28.42 -16.02
C ALA A 242 19.33 -28.96 -17.19
N GLN A 243 20.38 -28.24 -17.61
CA GLN A 243 21.28 -28.61 -18.70
C GLN A 243 22.68 -28.97 -18.20
N SER A 244 22.87 -29.06 -16.88
CA SER A 244 24.16 -29.28 -16.24
C SER A 244 24.11 -30.50 -15.33
N GLU A 245 25.25 -31.19 -15.18
CA GLU A 245 25.41 -32.26 -14.19
C GLU A 245 25.82 -31.73 -12.81
N MET A 246 26.04 -30.41 -12.67
CA MET A 246 26.46 -29.79 -11.42
C MET A 246 25.29 -29.66 -10.45
N SER A 247 25.55 -29.88 -9.17
CA SER A 247 24.65 -29.48 -8.10
C SER A 247 24.58 -27.94 -7.97
N PRO A 248 23.50 -27.38 -7.38
CA PRO A 248 23.42 -25.94 -7.16
C PRO A 248 24.61 -25.34 -6.40
N PRO A 249 25.12 -25.96 -5.31
CA PRO A 249 26.31 -25.47 -4.62
C PRO A 249 27.58 -25.46 -5.50
N GLU A 250 27.80 -26.48 -6.33
CA GLU A 250 28.96 -26.55 -7.21
C GLU A 250 28.90 -25.46 -8.29
N LEU A 251 27.73 -25.24 -8.88
CA LEU A 251 27.54 -24.19 -9.89
C LEU A 251 27.82 -22.81 -9.31
N VAL A 252 27.32 -22.52 -8.10
CA VAL A 252 27.53 -21.21 -7.47
C VAL A 252 28.98 -21.04 -6.99
N GLN A 253 29.65 -22.10 -6.58
CA GLN A 253 31.09 -22.04 -6.29
C GLN A 253 31.86 -21.67 -7.56
N LYS A 254 31.55 -22.28 -8.71
CA LYS A 254 32.13 -21.92 -10.01
C LYS A 254 31.88 -20.45 -10.37
N ILE A 255 30.66 -19.94 -10.18
CA ILE A 255 30.34 -18.51 -10.41
C ILE A 255 31.24 -17.61 -9.56
N ARG A 256 31.40 -17.93 -8.27
CA ARG A 256 32.23 -17.15 -7.34
C ARG A 256 33.72 -17.22 -7.69
N ASP A 257 34.20 -18.37 -8.16
CA ASP A 257 35.57 -18.54 -8.63
C ASP A 257 35.83 -17.70 -9.89
N GLU A 258 34.92 -17.72 -10.87
CA GLU A 258 35.02 -16.86 -12.07
C GLU A 258 35.01 -15.37 -11.71
N ILE A 259 34.19 -14.94 -10.74
CA ILE A 259 34.19 -13.56 -10.25
C ILE A 259 35.56 -13.20 -9.68
N THR A 260 36.11 -14.08 -8.85
CA THR A 260 37.41 -13.88 -8.20
C THR A 260 38.53 -13.82 -9.25
N GLU A 261 38.53 -14.72 -10.23
CA GLU A 261 39.51 -14.75 -11.32
C GLU A 261 39.45 -13.48 -12.19
N ALA A 262 38.25 -13.04 -12.57
CA ALA A 262 38.08 -11.91 -13.48
C ALA A 262 38.29 -10.54 -12.82
N THR A 263 38.07 -10.44 -11.50
CA THR A 263 38.02 -9.14 -10.79
C THR A 263 39.02 -9.02 -9.64
N GLY A 264 39.51 -10.12 -9.09
CA GLY A 264 40.25 -10.14 -7.83
C GLY A 264 39.39 -9.88 -6.59
N LEU A 265 38.06 -9.79 -6.73
CA LEU A 265 37.10 -9.52 -5.67
C LEU A 265 36.37 -10.81 -5.28
N THR A 266 36.00 -10.95 -4.01
CA THR A 266 35.18 -12.07 -3.54
C THR A 266 33.71 -11.70 -3.46
N ALA A 267 32.87 -12.72 -3.57
CA ALA A 267 31.43 -12.60 -3.37
C ALA A 267 30.92 -13.71 -2.46
N SER A 268 29.87 -13.39 -1.70
CA SER A 268 29.07 -14.38 -0.99
C SER A 268 27.76 -14.64 -1.72
N ALA A 269 27.23 -15.84 -1.56
CA ALA A 269 26.03 -16.26 -2.29
C ALA A 269 25.05 -17.07 -1.44
N GLY A 270 23.77 -16.90 -1.70
CA GLY A 270 22.71 -17.68 -1.08
C GLY A 270 21.89 -18.39 -2.14
N ILE A 271 21.62 -19.67 -1.91
CA ILE A 271 20.94 -20.55 -2.87
C ILE A 271 19.68 -21.08 -2.21
N ALA A 272 18.52 -20.84 -2.81
CA ALA A 272 17.22 -21.17 -2.21
C ALA A 272 16.10 -21.23 -3.27
N PRO A 273 14.90 -21.74 -2.94
CA PRO A 273 13.80 -21.86 -3.90
C PRO A 273 13.14 -20.53 -4.28
N ASN A 274 13.43 -19.44 -3.57
CA ASN A 274 12.87 -18.12 -3.87
C ASN A 274 13.81 -16.99 -3.46
N ARG A 275 13.54 -15.79 -3.98
CA ARG A 275 14.38 -14.59 -3.78
C ARG A 275 14.54 -14.19 -2.31
N MET A 276 13.50 -14.31 -1.49
CA MET A 276 13.56 -13.90 -0.09
C MET A 276 14.54 -14.77 0.68
N LEU A 277 14.42 -16.10 0.57
CA LEU A 277 15.31 -17.04 1.22
C LEU A 277 16.73 -16.95 0.66
N ALA A 278 16.89 -16.77 -0.66
CA ALA A 278 18.21 -16.64 -1.29
C ALA A 278 18.98 -15.43 -0.72
N LYS A 279 18.30 -14.29 -0.53
CA LYS A 279 18.90 -13.11 0.10
C LYS A 279 19.36 -13.40 1.52
N VAL A 280 18.50 -14.00 2.33
CA VAL A 280 18.86 -14.37 3.72
C VAL A 280 20.08 -15.29 3.73
N CYS A 281 20.08 -16.32 2.90
CA CYS A 281 21.17 -17.30 2.80
C CYS A 281 22.50 -16.65 2.44
N SER A 282 22.49 -15.64 1.55
CA SER A 282 23.72 -14.98 1.10
C SER A 282 24.46 -14.23 2.21
N ASP A 283 23.77 -13.87 3.29
CA ASP A 283 24.35 -13.16 4.44
C ASP A 283 24.88 -14.11 5.53
N ILE A 284 24.59 -15.42 5.48
CA ILE A 284 24.92 -16.37 6.56
C ILE A 284 26.43 -16.64 6.66
N GLN A 285 27.07 -16.91 5.53
CA GLN A 285 28.49 -17.27 5.47
C GLN A 285 29.37 -16.14 4.90
N LYS A 286 29.00 -14.88 5.15
CA LYS A 286 29.84 -13.74 4.75
C LYS A 286 31.07 -13.62 5.66
N PRO A 287 32.25 -13.22 5.13
CA PRO A 287 32.58 -13.03 3.70
C PRO A 287 32.99 -14.31 2.97
N ASN A 288 32.94 -14.27 1.64
CA ASN A 288 33.48 -15.28 0.72
C ASN A 288 33.03 -16.72 1.04
N GLY A 289 31.78 -16.87 1.48
CA GLY A 289 31.12 -18.16 1.66
C GLY A 289 29.76 -18.21 0.97
N GLN A 290 29.16 -19.39 0.96
CA GLN A 290 27.84 -19.59 0.37
C GLN A 290 26.97 -20.52 1.21
N TYR A 291 25.66 -20.26 1.24
CA TYR A 291 24.72 -21.11 1.96
C TYR A 291 23.65 -21.67 1.01
N TYR A 292 23.44 -22.97 1.07
CA TYR A 292 22.41 -23.66 0.29
C TYR A 292 21.28 -24.12 1.20
N LEU A 293 20.08 -23.60 0.95
CA LEU A 293 18.85 -24.09 1.53
C LEU A 293 18.14 -24.96 0.47
N PRO A 294 18.03 -26.29 0.67
CA PRO A 294 17.43 -27.19 -0.29
C PRO A 294 15.99 -26.82 -0.64
N ASN A 295 15.56 -27.20 -1.85
CA ASN A 295 14.18 -27.09 -2.32
C ASN A 295 13.28 -28.16 -1.68
N ASP A 296 13.34 -28.26 -0.35
CA ASP A 296 12.56 -29.18 0.45
C ASP A 296 11.74 -28.41 1.48
N ARG A 297 10.46 -28.77 1.62
CA ARG A 297 9.54 -28.06 2.51
C ARG A 297 9.96 -28.17 3.97
N GLU A 298 10.37 -29.34 4.42
CA GLU A 298 10.71 -29.58 5.83
C GLU A 298 11.97 -28.80 6.22
N GLU A 299 13.00 -28.83 5.37
CA GLU A 299 14.23 -28.04 5.53
C GLU A 299 13.94 -26.54 5.58
N ILE A 300 13.08 -26.03 4.67
CA ILE A 300 12.68 -24.62 4.67
C ILE A 300 11.95 -24.26 5.96
N MET A 301 10.98 -25.08 6.39
CA MET A 301 10.21 -24.81 7.60
C MET A 301 11.09 -24.87 8.85
N ALA A 302 12.04 -25.80 8.92
CA ALA A 302 13.02 -25.88 10.00
C ALA A 302 13.93 -24.63 10.03
N PHE A 303 14.39 -24.19 8.87
CA PHE A 303 15.21 -22.99 8.72
C PHE A 303 14.48 -21.72 9.16
N VAL A 304 13.27 -21.47 8.65
CA VAL A 304 12.53 -20.22 8.93
C VAL A 304 12.01 -20.16 10.37
N LYS A 305 11.66 -21.30 10.97
CA LYS A 305 11.12 -21.33 12.34
C LYS A 305 12.02 -20.61 13.35
N CYS A 306 13.34 -20.79 13.23
CA CYS A 306 14.32 -20.17 14.13
C CYS A 306 14.93 -18.87 13.59
N LEU A 307 14.53 -18.43 12.38
CA LEU A 307 15.12 -17.26 11.73
C LEU A 307 14.66 -15.96 12.42
N PRO A 308 15.57 -15.13 12.95
CA PRO A 308 15.19 -13.85 13.53
C PRO A 308 14.50 -12.96 12.49
N ILE A 309 13.38 -12.34 12.86
CA ILE A 309 12.55 -11.58 11.92
C ILE A 309 13.33 -10.40 11.30
N ARG A 310 14.29 -9.83 12.04
CA ARG A 310 15.19 -8.76 11.58
C ARG A 310 16.09 -9.13 10.41
N LYS A 311 16.32 -10.43 10.17
CA LYS A 311 17.11 -10.92 9.03
C LYS A 311 16.30 -10.94 7.72
N ILE A 312 14.98 -10.79 7.79
CA ILE A 312 14.14 -10.69 6.61
C ILE A 312 14.27 -9.30 5.99
N SER A 313 14.54 -9.25 4.68
CA SER A 313 14.51 -8.00 3.92
C SER A 313 13.10 -7.40 3.94
N GLY A 314 13.00 -6.13 4.35
CA GLY A 314 11.73 -5.45 4.60
C GLY A 314 11.35 -5.34 6.08
N VAL A 315 12.07 -5.99 7.00
CA VAL A 315 11.91 -5.81 8.45
C VAL A 315 13.03 -4.92 8.99
N GLY A 316 12.76 -3.62 9.05
CA GLY A 316 13.64 -2.62 9.66
C GLY A 316 13.56 -2.62 11.19
N ARG A 317 14.37 -1.78 11.85
CA ARG A 317 14.45 -1.70 13.32
C ARG A 317 13.16 -1.27 14.00
N VAL A 318 12.38 -0.41 13.34
CA VAL A 318 11.09 0.03 13.88
C VAL A 318 10.13 -1.15 13.88
N THR A 319 9.97 -1.84 12.76
CA THR A 319 9.13 -3.03 12.63
C THR A 319 9.58 -4.14 13.59
N GLU A 320 10.89 -4.41 13.67
CA GLU A 320 11.47 -5.34 14.65
C GLU A 320 11.03 -4.99 16.08
N ARG A 321 11.26 -3.75 16.53
CA ARG A 321 10.90 -3.31 17.88
C ARG A 321 9.39 -3.42 18.15
N VAL A 322 8.56 -3.10 17.17
CA VAL A 322 7.11 -3.19 17.29
C VAL A 322 6.66 -4.66 17.40
N LEU A 323 7.22 -5.55 16.58
CA LEU A 323 6.96 -7.00 16.64
C LEU A 323 7.50 -7.64 17.93
N GLU A 324 8.67 -7.22 18.40
CA GLU A 324 9.25 -7.69 19.67
C GLU A 324 8.34 -7.36 20.86
N ALA A 325 7.71 -6.18 20.86
CA ALA A 325 6.73 -5.82 21.88
C ALA A 325 5.49 -6.74 21.88
N LEU A 326 5.16 -7.33 20.73
CA LEU A 326 4.12 -8.36 20.58
C LEU A 326 4.66 -9.79 20.76
N ASN A 327 5.86 -9.94 21.34
CA ASN A 327 6.56 -11.22 21.53
C ASN A 327 6.89 -11.98 20.23
N VAL A 328 7.07 -11.26 19.11
CA VAL A 328 7.50 -11.84 17.83
C VAL A 328 8.98 -11.50 17.58
N LYS A 329 9.86 -12.47 17.79
CA LYS A 329 11.33 -12.32 17.59
C LYS A 329 11.83 -13.10 16.39
N THR A 330 11.21 -14.24 16.13
CA THR A 330 11.52 -15.17 15.04
C THR A 330 10.35 -15.27 14.07
N CYS A 331 10.60 -15.79 12.87
CA CYS A 331 9.50 -16.05 11.94
C CYS A 331 8.55 -17.14 12.47
N GLY A 332 9.01 -18.05 13.34
CA GLY A 332 8.16 -19.03 14.02
C GLY A 332 7.12 -18.40 14.94
N ASP A 333 7.51 -17.34 15.67
CA ASP A 333 6.61 -16.64 16.61
C ASP A 333 5.41 -15.98 15.90
N VAL A 334 5.55 -15.67 14.60
CA VAL A 334 4.46 -15.14 13.77
C VAL A 334 3.26 -16.09 13.77
N TYR A 335 3.49 -17.40 13.74
CA TYR A 335 2.40 -18.38 13.77
C TYR A 335 1.72 -18.42 15.14
N GLU A 336 2.50 -18.39 16.22
CA GLU A 336 1.98 -18.35 17.58
C GLU A 336 1.12 -17.09 17.81
N GLN A 337 1.53 -15.96 17.23
CA GLN A 337 0.84 -14.66 17.35
C GLN A 337 -0.13 -14.36 16.19
N ARG A 338 -0.34 -15.28 15.25
CA ARG A 338 -0.98 -14.99 13.94
C ARG A 338 -2.36 -14.33 14.05
N THR A 339 -3.17 -14.75 15.02
CA THR A 339 -4.51 -14.22 15.25
C THR A 339 -4.47 -12.81 15.82
N ILE A 340 -3.54 -12.56 16.74
CA ILE A 340 -3.28 -11.23 17.30
C ILE A 340 -2.76 -10.30 16.20
N LEU A 341 -1.79 -10.75 15.41
CA LEU A 341 -1.25 -9.99 14.29
C LEU A 341 -2.34 -9.65 13.26
N TYR A 342 -3.30 -10.55 13.02
CA TYR A 342 -4.44 -10.28 12.13
C TYR A 342 -5.33 -9.13 12.62
N LYS A 343 -5.45 -8.94 13.94
CA LYS A 343 -6.22 -7.82 14.51
C LYS A 343 -5.45 -6.50 14.49
N LEU A 344 -4.13 -6.54 14.68
CA LEU A 344 -3.31 -5.35 14.92
C LEU A 344 -2.62 -4.82 13.67
N LEU A 345 -2.26 -5.70 12.73
CA LEU A 345 -1.53 -5.32 11.53
C LEU A 345 -2.48 -4.98 10.38
N SER A 346 -2.03 -4.12 9.46
CA SER A 346 -2.72 -3.94 8.19
C SER A 346 -2.68 -5.24 7.36
N PRO A 347 -3.64 -5.47 6.45
CA PRO A 347 -3.69 -6.70 5.66
C PRO A 347 -2.42 -6.98 4.85
N ILE A 348 -1.73 -5.94 4.39
CA ILE A 348 -0.47 -6.04 3.63
C ILE A 348 0.65 -6.57 4.54
N SER A 349 0.78 -5.99 5.73
CA SER A 349 1.77 -6.36 6.74
C SER A 349 1.56 -7.79 7.24
N LEU A 350 0.31 -8.15 7.55
CA LEU A 350 -0.03 -9.51 7.95
C LEU A 350 0.36 -10.50 6.85
N LYS A 351 -0.05 -10.24 5.60
CA LYS A 351 0.29 -11.11 4.47
C LYS A 351 1.80 -11.25 4.31
N PHE A 352 2.55 -10.16 4.48
CA PHE A 352 4.01 -10.21 4.48
C PHE A 352 4.55 -11.10 5.61
N MET A 353 4.09 -10.93 6.85
CA MET A 353 4.51 -11.76 7.99
C MET A 353 4.18 -13.25 7.81
N LEU A 354 2.96 -13.58 7.38
CA LEU A 354 2.55 -14.97 7.12
C LEU A 354 3.41 -15.63 6.02
N ARG A 355 3.76 -14.88 4.97
CA ARG A 355 4.70 -15.35 3.94
C ARG A 355 6.10 -15.59 4.50
N CYS A 356 6.58 -14.73 5.41
CA CYS A 356 7.88 -14.92 6.06
C CYS A 356 7.89 -16.18 6.93
N TYR A 357 6.84 -16.39 7.73
CA TYR A 357 6.64 -17.61 8.52
C TYR A 357 6.69 -18.87 7.64
N LEU A 358 6.05 -18.85 6.48
CA LEU A 358 6.04 -19.98 5.53
C LEU A 358 7.32 -20.07 4.67
N GLY A 359 8.26 -19.13 4.78
CA GLY A 359 9.42 -19.10 3.88
C GLY A 359 9.07 -18.80 2.42
N LEU A 360 7.95 -18.12 2.14
CA LEU A 360 7.46 -17.83 0.79
C LEU A 360 7.97 -16.48 0.28
N GLY A 361 8.73 -16.53 -0.82
CA GLY A 361 9.20 -15.36 -1.56
C GLY A 361 8.65 -15.29 -2.99
N SER A 362 9.15 -14.35 -3.79
CA SER A 362 8.91 -14.38 -5.23
C SER A 362 9.71 -15.51 -5.86
N THR A 363 9.03 -16.39 -6.61
CA THR A 363 9.65 -17.36 -7.52
C THR A 363 9.69 -16.84 -8.97
N LYS A 364 9.40 -15.55 -9.16
CA LYS A 364 9.58 -14.82 -10.41
C LYS A 364 10.76 -13.87 -10.28
N LEU A 365 11.64 -13.91 -11.28
CA LEU A 365 12.81 -13.04 -11.36
C LEU A 365 12.38 -11.61 -11.71
N HIS A 366 11.64 -11.44 -12.82
CA HIS A 366 11.09 -10.16 -13.25
C HIS A 366 9.66 -9.92 -12.79
N VAL A 367 9.43 -8.68 -12.34
CA VAL A 367 8.12 -8.03 -12.39
C VAL A 367 8.39 -6.77 -13.18
N GLU A 368 7.92 -6.68 -14.43
CA GLU A 368 8.03 -5.45 -15.21
C GLU A 368 7.37 -4.32 -14.41
N SER A 369 8.18 -3.41 -13.88
CA SER A 369 7.68 -2.21 -13.23
C SER A 369 8.44 -1.03 -13.81
N PRO A 370 7.76 -0.15 -14.57
CA PRO A 370 8.41 1.06 -15.05
C PRO A 370 8.85 1.90 -13.85
N ARG A 371 9.95 2.64 -14.02
CA ARG A 371 10.42 3.59 -13.02
C ARG A 371 9.29 4.55 -12.65
N LYS A 372 8.96 4.64 -11.36
CA LYS A 372 7.86 5.48 -10.86
C LYS A 372 8.26 6.92 -10.57
N SER A 373 9.55 7.14 -10.28
CA SER A 373 10.10 8.44 -9.92
C SER A 373 11.58 8.56 -10.27
N ILE A 374 12.03 9.77 -10.52
CA ILE A 374 13.44 10.14 -10.70
C ILE A 374 13.68 11.44 -9.95
N GLY A 375 14.78 11.56 -9.23
CA GLY A 375 15.02 12.71 -8.37
C GLY A 375 16.48 12.84 -7.98
N VAL A 376 16.86 14.07 -7.63
CA VAL A 376 18.20 14.42 -7.16
C VAL A 376 18.06 15.13 -5.83
N GLU A 377 18.87 14.74 -4.86
CA GLU A 377 18.97 15.42 -3.57
C GLU A 377 20.44 15.66 -3.18
N ARG A 378 20.66 16.72 -2.41
CA ARG A 378 21.97 17.10 -1.90
C ARG A 378 21.87 17.57 -0.46
N THR A 379 22.76 17.05 0.38
CA THR A 379 23.02 17.61 1.72
C THR A 379 24.11 18.67 1.60
N PHE A 380 23.95 19.78 2.30
CA PHE A 380 24.84 20.95 2.27
C PHE A 380 24.94 21.60 3.66
N ARG A 381 25.86 22.56 3.81
CA ARG A 381 25.88 23.44 4.99
C ARG A 381 24.60 24.26 5.04
N ALA A 382 24.14 24.58 6.25
CA ALA A 382 22.85 25.24 6.44
C ALA A 382 22.70 26.49 5.56
N ILE A 383 21.61 26.55 4.80
CA ILE A 383 21.19 27.73 4.01
C ILE A 383 19.80 28.15 4.47
N SER A 384 19.54 29.45 4.51
CA SER A 384 18.26 30.01 4.96
C SER A 384 17.81 31.22 4.17
N THR A 385 18.68 31.84 3.37
CA THR A 385 18.30 33.01 2.59
C THR A 385 17.49 32.59 1.36
N PRO A 386 16.42 33.32 0.99
CA PRO A 386 15.62 33.00 -0.20
C PRO A 386 16.47 32.89 -1.48
N ALA A 387 17.49 33.73 -1.63
CA ALA A 387 18.40 33.70 -2.78
C ALA A 387 19.18 32.37 -2.88
N GLU A 388 19.81 31.93 -1.79
CA GLU A 388 20.54 30.65 -1.76
C GLU A 388 19.60 29.46 -1.96
N LEU A 389 18.40 29.50 -1.37
CA LEU A 389 17.40 28.45 -1.52
C LEU A 389 16.95 28.31 -2.98
N TYR A 390 16.66 29.43 -3.66
CA TYR A 390 16.28 29.41 -5.07
C TYR A 390 17.43 29.00 -5.99
N GLN A 391 18.65 29.43 -5.70
CA GLN A 391 19.84 28.98 -6.43
C GLN A 391 20.04 27.47 -6.29
N LYS A 392 19.83 26.91 -5.09
CA LYS A 392 19.92 25.46 -4.87
C LYS A 392 18.84 24.70 -5.64
N VAL A 393 17.63 25.24 -5.76
CA VAL A 393 16.57 24.66 -6.61
C VAL A 393 17.00 24.60 -8.08
N GLU A 394 17.60 25.67 -8.60
CA GLU A 394 18.09 25.71 -10.00
C GLU A 394 19.15 24.64 -10.25
N GLU A 395 20.16 24.55 -9.38
CA GLU A 395 21.22 23.54 -9.45
C GLU A 395 20.63 22.11 -9.48
N LEU A 396 19.69 21.81 -8.59
CA LEU A 396 19.05 20.49 -8.52
C LEU A 396 18.17 20.21 -9.74
N ALA A 397 17.47 21.21 -10.26
CA ALA A 397 16.63 21.08 -11.45
C ALA A 397 17.47 20.80 -12.70
N GLU A 398 18.65 21.41 -12.84
CA GLU A 398 19.59 21.13 -13.93
C GLU A 398 20.12 19.70 -13.88
N LEU A 399 20.50 19.22 -12.68
CA LEU A 399 20.94 17.85 -12.50
C LEU A 399 19.82 16.86 -12.85
N LEU A 400 18.61 17.11 -12.34
CA LEU A 400 17.45 16.28 -12.63
C LEU A 400 17.09 16.27 -14.11
N ALA A 401 17.17 17.40 -14.79
CA ALA A 401 16.91 17.48 -16.24
C ALA A 401 17.93 16.66 -17.06
N LYS A 402 19.21 16.64 -16.65
CA LYS A 402 20.23 15.77 -17.28
C LYS A 402 19.90 14.29 -17.08
N ASP A 403 19.51 13.91 -15.86
CA ASP A 403 19.13 12.52 -15.56
C ASP A 403 17.87 12.09 -16.34
N LEU A 404 16.89 12.99 -16.47
CA LEU A 404 15.69 12.78 -17.29
C LEU A 404 16.02 12.61 -18.77
N ALA A 405 16.92 13.44 -19.31
CA ALA A 405 17.35 13.36 -20.70
C ALA A 405 18.09 12.05 -20.98
N ASN A 406 19.02 11.65 -20.10
CA ASN A 406 19.73 10.38 -20.20
C ASN A 406 18.77 9.18 -20.14
N ALA A 407 17.70 9.30 -19.36
CA ALA A 407 16.68 8.28 -19.23
C ALA A 407 15.60 8.34 -20.33
N ASN A 408 15.61 9.36 -21.19
CA ASN A 408 14.53 9.64 -22.14
C ASN A 408 13.14 9.70 -21.45
N LEU A 409 13.04 10.34 -20.29
CA LEU A 409 11.83 10.43 -19.47
C LEU A 409 11.33 11.87 -19.31
N LYS A 410 10.02 12.01 -19.12
CA LYS A 410 9.31 13.23 -18.70
C LYS A 410 8.32 12.89 -17.58
N GLY A 411 7.92 13.87 -16.76
CA GLY A 411 7.03 13.64 -15.61
C GLY A 411 5.98 14.72 -15.42
N LYS A 412 4.88 14.40 -14.73
CA LYS A 412 3.80 15.38 -14.42
C LYS A 412 3.92 16.01 -13.05
N THR A 413 4.49 15.31 -12.09
CA THR A 413 4.43 15.71 -10.68
C THR A 413 5.80 16.13 -10.20
N VAL A 414 5.96 17.41 -9.87
CA VAL A 414 7.17 17.95 -9.25
C VAL A 414 7.04 17.83 -7.75
N GLY A 415 7.99 17.16 -7.11
CA GLY A 415 8.12 17.10 -5.66
C GLY A 415 9.41 17.76 -5.18
N ILE A 416 9.34 18.43 -4.04
CA ILE A 416 10.52 18.86 -3.27
C ILE A 416 10.59 18.07 -1.96
N LYS A 417 11.82 17.76 -1.54
CA LYS A 417 12.17 17.13 -0.26
C LYS A 417 13.10 18.08 0.48
N LEU A 418 12.70 18.55 1.65
CA LEU A 418 13.42 19.54 2.45
C LEU A 418 13.77 18.90 3.80
N LYS A 419 15.05 18.87 4.15
CA LYS A 419 15.48 18.51 5.51
C LYS A 419 15.93 19.78 6.22
N LEU A 420 15.28 20.11 7.32
CA LEU A 420 15.61 21.27 8.14
C LEU A 420 16.92 21.00 8.91
N THR A 421 17.54 22.05 9.45
CA THR A 421 18.71 21.92 10.34
C THR A 421 18.43 21.07 11.59
N SER A 422 17.16 21.03 12.01
CA SER A 422 16.61 20.14 13.05
C SER A 422 16.50 18.66 12.64
N PHE A 423 16.87 18.28 11.41
CA PHE A 423 16.65 16.97 10.80
C PHE A 423 15.20 16.58 10.48
N GLU A 424 14.24 17.45 10.79
CA GLU A 424 12.85 17.30 10.34
C GLU A 424 12.79 17.25 8.81
N LEU A 425 12.07 16.25 8.27
CA LEU A 425 11.86 16.09 6.85
C LEU A 425 10.48 16.63 6.46
N ARG A 426 10.43 17.45 5.42
CA ARG A 426 9.19 17.94 4.82
C ARG A 426 9.19 17.65 3.33
N THR A 427 8.07 17.18 2.81
CA THR A 427 7.88 16.98 1.38
C THR A 427 6.67 17.79 0.90
N ARG A 428 6.78 18.34 -0.30
CA ARG A 428 5.69 19.03 -1.00
C ARG A 428 5.68 18.59 -2.45
N ALA A 429 4.51 18.53 -3.06
CA ALA A 429 4.41 18.18 -4.47
C ALA A 429 3.31 18.95 -5.17
N LYS A 430 3.45 19.12 -6.48
CA LYS A 430 2.44 19.70 -7.37
C LYS A 430 2.41 18.93 -8.68
N THR A 431 1.23 18.41 -9.02
CA THR A 431 0.96 17.75 -10.30
C THR A 431 0.53 18.77 -11.35
N LEU A 432 1.12 18.68 -12.52
CA LEU A 432 0.84 19.54 -13.66
C LEU A 432 -0.06 18.83 -14.68
N PRO A 433 -0.83 19.58 -15.49
CA PRO A 433 -1.62 18.99 -16.57
C PRO A 433 -0.73 18.38 -17.67
N ASN A 434 0.41 19.01 -17.96
CA ASN A 434 1.34 18.60 -19.01
C ASN A 434 2.60 17.96 -18.42
N TYR A 435 3.20 17.04 -19.16
CA TYR A 435 4.51 16.49 -18.83
C TYR A 435 5.60 17.55 -19.03
N ILE A 436 6.53 17.61 -18.10
CA ILE A 436 7.72 18.46 -18.15
C ILE A 436 9.00 17.64 -18.01
N TYR A 437 10.09 18.21 -18.49
CA TYR A 437 11.44 17.63 -18.40
C TYR A 437 12.53 18.69 -18.35
N ALA A 438 12.26 19.91 -18.83
CA ALA A 438 13.23 21.00 -18.84
C ALA A 438 13.51 21.53 -17.43
N ALA A 439 14.79 21.86 -17.17
CA ALA A 439 15.25 22.40 -15.90
C ALA A 439 14.48 23.67 -15.50
N THR A 440 14.15 24.53 -16.45
CA THR A 440 13.41 25.78 -16.24
C THR A 440 12.01 25.55 -15.67
N ASP A 441 11.28 24.58 -16.22
CA ASP A 441 9.92 24.24 -15.77
C ASP A 441 9.93 23.58 -14.40
N ILE A 442 10.87 22.66 -14.18
CA ILE A 442 11.08 21.99 -12.90
C ILE A 442 11.42 23.03 -11.82
N ALA A 443 12.38 23.91 -12.10
CA ALA A 443 12.81 24.96 -11.18
C ALA A 443 11.67 25.92 -10.85
N ARG A 444 10.87 26.35 -11.83
CA ARG A 444 9.72 27.24 -11.60
C ARG A 444 8.75 26.65 -10.57
N VAL A 445 8.36 25.38 -10.76
CA VAL A 445 7.41 24.73 -9.85
C VAL A 445 8.03 24.43 -8.49
N ALA A 446 9.29 23.98 -8.46
CA ALA A 446 9.99 23.75 -7.19
C ALA A 446 10.18 25.05 -6.38
N LYS A 447 10.40 26.19 -7.04
CA LYS A 447 10.44 27.53 -6.42
C LYS A 447 9.08 27.93 -5.83
N GLU A 448 7.98 27.70 -6.55
CA GLU A 448 6.63 27.91 -6.02
C GLU A 448 6.36 27.07 -4.76
N LEU A 449 6.84 25.82 -4.74
CA LEU A 449 6.66 24.92 -3.61
C LEU A 449 7.49 25.36 -2.39
N ILE A 450 8.77 25.71 -2.56
CA ILE A 450 9.63 26.12 -1.45
C ILE A 450 9.27 27.50 -0.91
N ALA A 451 8.75 28.42 -1.74
CA ALA A 451 8.29 29.74 -1.29
C ALA A 451 7.22 29.65 -0.19
N LYS A 452 6.36 28.62 -0.24
CA LYS A 452 5.31 28.36 0.78
C LYS A 452 5.86 27.83 2.10
N GLU A 453 7.10 27.32 2.10
CA GLU A 453 7.76 26.83 3.30
C GLU A 453 8.62 27.90 3.97
N MET A 454 8.93 29.02 3.29
CA MET A 454 9.77 30.07 3.87
C MET A 454 9.03 30.87 4.96
N PRO A 455 9.73 31.31 6.02
CA PRO A 455 11.17 31.16 6.27
C PRO A 455 11.56 29.79 6.82
N VAL A 456 12.64 29.19 6.29
CA VAL A 456 13.21 27.90 6.73
C VAL A 456 14.74 27.94 6.73
N SER A 457 15.35 27.10 7.55
CA SER A 457 16.79 26.80 7.49
C SER A 457 16.98 25.33 7.12
N LEU A 458 17.59 25.08 5.96
CA LEU A 458 17.70 23.76 5.35
C LEU A 458 19.14 23.25 5.37
N ARG A 459 19.27 21.93 5.52
CA ARG A 459 20.54 21.18 5.39
C ARG A 459 20.53 20.18 4.23
N LEU A 460 19.36 19.84 3.69
CA LEU A 460 19.22 19.06 2.46
C LEU A 460 18.02 19.56 1.68
N MET A 461 18.18 19.59 0.37
CA MET A 461 17.11 19.83 -0.59
C MET A 461 17.17 18.77 -1.68
N GLY A 462 16.01 18.27 -2.07
CA GLY A 462 15.84 17.38 -3.21
C GLY A 462 14.69 17.83 -4.09
N VAL A 463 14.81 17.56 -5.38
CA VAL A 463 13.77 17.76 -6.38
C VAL A 463 13.55 16.42 -7.08
N ARG A 464 12.28 16.03 -7.27
CA ARG A 464 11.90 14.78 -7.94
C ARG A 464 10.78 15.01 -8.93
N LEU A 465 10.77 14.20 -9.99
CA LEU A 465 9.61 14.00 -10.85
C LEU A 465 9.00 12.62 -10.60
N THR A 466 7.67 12.55 -10.55
CA THR A 466 6.89 11.32 -10.57
C THR A 466 5.83 11.37 -11.68
N SER A 467 5.05 10.29 -11.83
CA SER A 467 4.09 10.13 -12.94
C SER A 467 4.84 10.21 -14.28
N LEU A 468 5.81 9.31 -14.44
CA LEU A 468 6.78 9.33 -15.54
C LEU A 468 6.22 8.71 -16.82
N GLN A 469 6.73 9.19 -17.96
CA GLN A 469 6.46 8.65 -19.29
C GLN A 469 7.72 8.77 -20.17
N ALA A 470 7.89 7.87 -21.14
CA ALA A 470 8.92 8.01 -22.17
C ALA A 470 8.70 9.30 -22.96
N ALA A 471 9.78 10.04 -23.23
CA ALA A 471 9.68 11.33 -23.91
C ALA A 471 9.16 11.18 -25.35
N SER A 472 9.46 10.04 -26.01
CA SER A 472 9.03 9.68 -27.37
C SER A 472 7.52 9.39 -27.53
N GLN A 473 6.79 9.17 -26.44
CA GLN A 473 5.35 9.08 -26.48
C GLN A 473 4.78 10.51 -26.49
N ASP A 474 4.59 11.07 -27.68
CA ASP A 474 3.87 12.33 -27.85
C ASP A 474 2.46 12.19 -27.27
N ASP A 475 2.05 13.22 -26.51
CA ASP A 475 0.71 13.31 -25.96
C ASP A 475 -0.24 13.65 -27.14
N GLU A 476 -0.82 12.62 -27.78
CA GLU A 476 -1.81 12.81 -28.86
C GLU A 476 -3.04 13.61 -28.40
N SER A 477 -3.19 13.86 -27.10
CA SER A 477 -4.21 14.73 -26.54
C SER A 477 -4.14 16.16 -27.10
N VAL A 478 -2.94 16.71 -27.34
CA VAL A 478 -2.78 18.04 -27.96
C VAL A 478 -3.20 18.02 -29.42
N LYS A 479 -2.89 16.94 -30.16
CA LYS A 479 -3.39 16.74 -31.53
C LYS A 479 -4.91 16.55 -31.57
N LYS A 480 -5.53 15.94 -30.55
CA LYS A 480 -6.99 15.82 -30.40
C LYS A 480 -7.65 17.16 -30.07
N ILE A 481 -7.07 17.95 -29.17
CA ILE A 481 -7.58 19.29 -28.81
C ILE A 481 -7.50 20.23 -30.02
N LEU A 482 -6.38 20.23 -30.75
CA LEU A 482 -6.18 21.03 -31.96
C LEU A 482 -7.06 20.54 -33.15
N LYS A 483 -7.36 19.25 -33.23
CA LYS A 483 -8.34 18.73 -34.21
C LYS A 483 -9.77 19.14 -33.89
N ASN A 484 -10.10 19.32 -32.60
CA ASN A 484 -11.42 19.77 -32.15
C ASN A 484 -11.62 21.29 -32.19
N THR A 485 -10.57 22.08 -32.43
CA THR A 485 -10.66 23.56 -32.54
C THR A 485 -11.05 24.05 -33.94
N LYS A 486 -11.49 23.16 -34.84
CA LYS A 486 -11.89 23.51 -36.21
C LYS A 486 -13.24 24.23 -36.35
N TYR A 487 -13.96 24.52 -35.26
CA TYR A 487 -15.31 25.10 -35.33
C TYR A 487 -15.44 26.58 -34.99
N PHE A 488 -14.36 27.30 -34.72
CA PHE A 488 -14.45 28.76 -34.57
C PHE A 488 -13.25 29.45 -35.20
N LEU A 489 -13.47 29.99 -36.41
CA LEU A 489 -13.05 31.31 -36.88
C LEU A 489 -13.42 31.44 -38.38
N PRO A 490 -14.19 32.46 -38.82
CA PRO A 490 -14.24 32.84 -40.22
C PRO A 490 -12.98 33.63 -40.60
N ALA A 491 -12.53 33.41 -41.84
CA ALA A 491 -11.36 34.05 -42.43
C ALA A 491 -11.69 35.42 -43.05
N ALA A 492 -10.63 36.22 -43.25
CA ALA A 492 -10.48 37.53 -43.92
C ALA A 492 -10.67 38.76 -42.98
N ALA A 493 -9.81 39.79 -42.97
CA ALA A 493 -8.90 40.30 -44.00
C ALA A 493 -7.66 41.02 -43.42
N ILE A 494 -6.64 41.14 -44.27
CA ILE A 494 -5.35 41.82 -44.12
C ILE A 494 -5.48 43.28 -44.62
N ALA A 495 -4.93 44.27 -43.90
CA ALA A 495 -4.13 45.42 -44.41
C ALA A 495 -3.79 46.46 -43.29
N GLN A 496 -2.56 46.98 -43.31
CA GLN A 496 -2.00 48.08 -42.47
C GLN A 496 -2.20 49.47 -43.17
N PRO A 497 -1.60 50.61 -42.72
CA PRO A 497 -1.39 51.25 -41.39
C PRO A 497 -1.92 52.72 -41.36
N GLU A 498 -1.79 53.46 -40.23
CA GLU A 498 -1.36 54.90 -40.11
C GLU A 498 -1.94 55.73 -38.92
N ASN A 499 -1.04 56.55 -38.34
CA ASN A 499 -1.17 57.85 -37.64
C ASN A 499 -1.74 57.99 -36.19
N SER A 500 -0.88 58.58 -35.32
CA SER A 500 -1.18 59.33 -34.07
C SER A 500 -1.59 60.79 -34.40
N PRO A 501 -2.15 61.67 -33.51
CA PRO A 501 -2.00 61.73 -32.04
C PRO A 501 -3.23 62.20 -31.20
N ALA A 502 -3.04 62.17 -29.87
CA ALA A 502 -3.69 62.84 -28.73
C ALA A 502 -5.00 63.66 -28.89
N ASN A 503 -5.98 63.40 -28.01
CA ASN A 503 -6.64 64.44 -27.21
C ASN A 503 -7.45 63.89 -26.01
N GLU A 504 -7.45 64.68 -24.94
CA GLU A 504 -8.19 64.54 -23.68
C GLU A 504 -9.71 64.69 -23.88
N ALA A 505 -10.53 63.96 -23.09
CA ALA A 505 -11.67 64.49 -22.31
C ALA A 505 -12.62 63.37 -21.83
N MET A 506 -13.15 63.59 -20.63
CA MET A 506 -14.10 62.80 -19.84
C MET A 506 -15.39 62.40 -20.59
N ARG A 507 -15.93 61.20 -20.29
CA ARG A 507 -17.25 60.95 -19.66
C ARG A 507 -17.70 59.49 -19.81
N ASP A 508 -18.46 59.04 -18.81
CA ASP A 508 -19.12 57.74 -18.67
C ASP A 508 -19.87 57.26 -19.92
N GLU A 509 -19.80 55.96 -20.22
CA GLU A 509 -20.94 55.02 -20.41
C GLU A 509 -20.57 53.75 -21.22
N ALA A 510 -21.26 52.66 -20.88
CA ALA A 510 -21.43 51.38 -21.58
C ALA A 510 -20.33 50.28 -21.48
N SER A 511 -20.51 49.40 -20.48
CA SER A 511 -20.00 48.02 -20.42
C SER A 511 -20.91 47.08 -21.24
N PRO A 512 -20.40 45.99 -21.87
CA PRO A 512 -21.13 45.22 -22.88
C PRO A 512 -22.27 44.36 -22.31
N ASP A 513 -23.30 44.13 -23.14
CA ASP A 513 -24.53 43.37 -22.86
C ASP A 513 -24.28 42.02 -22.15
N ILE A 514 -24.69 41.94 -20.88
CA ILE A 514 -24.81 40.68 -20.12
C ILE A 514 -26.23 40.12 -20.37
N PRO A 515 -26.38 38.89 -20.91
CA PRO A 515 -27.71 38.30 -21.13
C PRO A 515 -28.44 38.11 -19.79
N SER A 516 -29.73 38.47 -19.74
CA SER A 516 -30.57 38.20 -18.56
C SER A 516 -30.92 36.71 -18.50
N VAL A 517 -30.81 36.14 -17.30
CA VAL A 517 -31.17 34.74 -17.02
C VAL A 517 -32.20 34.73 -15.89
N THR A 518 -33.23 33.91 -16.06
CA THR A 518 -34.34 33.79 -15.09
C THR A 518 -34.08 32.64 -14.12
N CYS A 519 -34.18 32.91 -12.82
CA CYS A 519 -34.06 31.89 -11.79
C CYS A 519 -35.27 30.93 -11.84
N PRO A 520 -35.12 29.62 -12.09
CA PRO A 520 -36.24 28.69 -12.23
C PRO A 520 -37.00 28.39 -10.93
N ILE A 521 -36.51 28.86 -9.78
CA ILE A 521 -37.10 28.57 -8.46
C ILE A 521 -38.03 29.70 -8.02
N CYS A 522 -37.61 30.96 -8.18
CA CYS A 522 -38.41 32.13 -7.82
C CYS A 522 -38.91 32.94 -9.03
N ASN A 523 -38.54 32.53 -10.25
CA ASN A 523 -38.88 33.18 -11.51
C ASN A 523 -38.39 34.65 -11.64
N ARG A 524 -37.38 35.04 -10.86
CA ARG A 524 -36.80 36.39 -10.91
C ARG A 524 -35.80 36.50 -12.06
N GLU A 525 -35.98 37.50 -12.91
CA GLU A 525 -35.04 37.79 -14.01
C GLU A 525 -33.83 38.57 -13.48
N MET A 526 -32.62 38.12 -13.80
CA MET A 526 -31.39 38.68 -13.24
C MET A 526 -30.33 38.88 -14.32
N ARG A 527 -29.64 40.03 -14.28
CA ARG A 527 -28.47 40.33 -15.13
C ARG A 527 -27.22 40.24 -14.28
N LEU A 528 -26.67 39.04 -14.11
CA LEU A 528 -25.52 38.77 -13.25
C LEU A 528 -24.58 37.73 -13.89
N ASN A 529 -23.33 37.68 -13.44
CA ASN A 529 -22.37 36.66 -13.85
C ASN A 529 -22.74 35.28 -13.25
N ASN A 530 -22.14 34.21 -13.78
CA ASN A 530 -22.48 32.83 -13.39
C ASN A 530 -22.28 32.52 -11.89
N VAL A 531 -21.36 33.22 -11.22
CA VAL A 531 -21.11 33.00 -9.78
C VAL A 531 -22.25 33.57 -8.95
N ASP A 532 -22.68 34.79 -9.25
CA ASP A 532 -23.76 35.45 -8.53
C ASP A 532 -25.14 34.83 -8.85
N PHE A 533 -25.34 34.30 -10.06
CA PHE A 533 -26.55 33.53 -10.40
C PHE A 533 -26.65 32.22 -9.61
N ASN A 534 -25.54 31.48 -9.49
CA ASN A 534 -25.52 30.22 -8.73
C ASN A 534 -25.73 30.46 -7.22
N LEU A 535 -25.11 31.50 -6.66
CA LEU A 535 -25.34 31.89 -5.26
C LEU A 535 -26.80 32.24 -4.98
N HIS A 536 -27.49 32.88 -5.94
CA HIS A 536 -28.92 33.16 -5.82
C HIS A 536 -29.78 31.88 -5.88
N ILE A 537 -29.44 30.92 -6.73
CA ILE A 537 -30.14 29.62 -6.81
C ILE A 537 -30.02 28.87 -5.48
N ASP A 538 -28.82 28.84 -4.90
CA ASP A 538 -28.55 28.15 -3.64
C ASP A 538 -29.32 28.79 -2.47
N ASP A 539 -29.36 30.12 -2.40
CA ASP A 539 -30.17 30.84 -1.39
C ASP A 539 -31.68 30.63 -1.61
N CYS A 540 -32.15 30.57 -2.87
CA CYS A 540 -33.55 30.30 -3.19
C CYS A 540 -33.99 28.88 -2.80
N LEU A 541 -33.13 27.87 -2.97
CA LEU A 541 -33.40 26.50 -2.54
C LEU A 541 -33.52 26.40 -1.02
N SER A 542 -32.61 27.05 -0.30
CA SER A 542 -32.58 26.99 1.18
C SER A 542 -33.86 27.56 1.83
N LYS A 543 -34.45 28.60 1.23
CA LYS A 543 -35.67 29.25 1.75
C LYS A 543 -36.95 28.47 1.49
N VAL A 544 -36.96 27.56 0.51
CA VAL A 544 -38.10 26.67 0.23
C VAL A 544 -38.12 25.49 1.22
N GLU A 545 -36.95 24.96 1.60
CA GLU A 545 -36.82 23.89 2.60
C GLU A 545 -37.29 24.34 3.99
N VAL A 546 -36.90 25.54 4.44
CA VAL A 546 -37.31 26.07 5.77
C VAL A 546 -38.82 26.27 5.87
N ARG A 547 -39.49 26.68 4.79
CA ARG A 547 -40.96 26.82 4.75
C ARG A 547 -41.69 25.49 4.83
N THR A 548 -41.10 24.43 4.28
CA THR A 548 -41.69 23.09 4.25
C THR A 548 -41.59 22.38 5.61
N ILE A 549 -40.53 22.67 6.37
CA ILE A 549 -40.31 22.11 7.72
C ILE A 549 -41.31 22.70 8.73
N LEU A 550 -41.55 24.01 8.71
CA LEU A 550 -42.49 24.69 9.62
C LEU A 550 -43.96 24.29 9.42
N GLN A 551 -44.30 23.70 8.27
CA GLN A 551 -45.67 23.27 7.95
C GLN A 551 -45.97 21.84 8.43
N ASN A 552 -44.95 21.01 8.61
CA ASN A 552 -45.09 19.61 9.01
C ASN A 552 -45.07 19.39 10.54
N GLU A 553 -44.58 20.36 11.32
CA GLU A 553 -44.60 20.28 12.80
C GLU A 553 -46.01 20.53 13.39
N THR A 554 -46.94 21.13 12.64
CA THR A 554 -48.32 21.37 13.05
C THR A 554 -49.24 20.14 12.97
N ASP A 555 -48.85 19.09 12.22
CA ASP A 555 -49.75 17.96 11.92
C ASP A 555 -49.56 16.71 12.80
N ASN A 556 -48.50 16.67 13.64
CA ASN A 556 -48.07 15.44 14.33
C ASN A 556 -48.49 15.32 15.82
N GLN A 557 -49.48 16.07 16.29
CA GLN A 557 -50.01 15.99 17.68
C GLN A 557 -51.24 15.07 17.86
N GLY A 558 -51.62 14.25 16.88
CA GLY A 558 -52.73 13.30 17.00
C GLY A 558 -52.26 11.86 16.85
N LEU A 559 -52.73 10.98 17.75
CA LEU A 559 -52.58 9.51 17.74
C LEU A 559 -51.38 8.91 18.51
N GLN A 560 -51.52 8.86 19.84
CA GLN A 560 -51.01 7.77 20.67
C GLN A 560 -52.19 7.06 21.37
N SER A 561 -52.30 5.73 21.21
CA SER A 561 -52.86 4.71 22.15
C SER A 561 -53.01 3.40 21.34
N THR A 562 -52.73 2.15 21.74
CA THR A 562 -52.61 1.45 23.03
C THR A 562 -51.91 0.06 22.82
N ASN A 563 -51.21 -0.43 23.88
CA ASN A 563 -51.12 -1.80 24.48
C ASN A 563 -51.00 -3.10 23.62
N ARG A 564 -50.49 -4.26 24.10
CA ARG A 564 -49.62 -4.81 25.19
C ARG A 564 -49.85 -6.35 25.16
N ASN A 565 -48.80 -7.17 25.30
CA ASN A 565 -48.73 -8.52 25.96
C ASN A 565 -49.60 -9.69 25.40
N THR A 566 -49.33 -11.02 25.46
CA THR A 566 -48.42 -11.95 26.19
C THR A 566 -48.64 -13.38 25.56
N VAL A 567 -47.61 -14.19 25.24
CA VAL A 567 -47.03 -15.36 25.98
C VAL A 567 -47.78 -16.74 25.94
N ASN A 568 -47.02 -17.77 25.47
CA ASN A 568 -46.97 -19.24 25.73
C ASN A 568 -48.12 -20.23 25.45
N ALA A 569 -47.79 -21.37 24.82
CA ALA A 569 -47.80 -22.72 25.44
C ALA A 569 -47.27 -23.84 24.48
N ARG A 570 -46.49 -24.80 25.02
CA ARG A 570 -46.09 -26.11 24.43
C ARG A 570 -47.21 -27.16 24.62
N PRO A 571 -47.15 -28.36 23.99
CA PRO A 571 -46.58 -29.50 24.73
C PRO A 571 -45.84 -30.60 23.91
N SER A 572 -45.17 -31.45 24.69
CA SER A 572 -44.54 -32.78 24.51
C SER A 572 -45.48 -33.88 23.93
N SER A 573 -45.15 -35.13 23.58
CA SER A 573 -44.05 -36.09 23.85
C SER A 573 -44.20 -37.37 22.98
N SER A 574 -43.07 -38.07 22.76
CA SER A 574 -42.84 -39.54 22.72
C SER A 574 -43.39 -40.47 21.61
N GLY A 575 -42.47 -41.22 20.97
CA GLY A 575 -42.72 -42.48 20.25
C GLY A 575 -41.42 -43.15 19.76
N LYS A 576 -41.23 -44.45 20.02
CA LYS A 576 -39.97 -45.23 19.85
C LYS A 576 -39.74 -45.78 18.43
N ARG A 577 -38.45 -45.75 18.04
CA ARG A 577 -37.64 -46.69 17.20
C ARG A 577 -38.32 -47.54 16.11
N THR A 578 -37.80 -47.43 14.88
CA THR A 578 -37.22 -48.55 14.09
C THR A 578 -36.35 -47.97 12.97
N GLY A 579 -35.26 -48.65 12.63
CA GLY A 579 -34.27 -48.18 11.66
C GLY A 579 -34.81 -48.18 10.23
N ALA A 580 -34.57 -47.07 9.54
CA ALA A 580 -34.57 -46.96 8.10
C ALA A 580 -33.33 -46.13 7.73
N ASP A 581 -32.63 -46.58 6.70
CA ASP A 581 -31.58 -45.86 5.99
C ASP A 581 -32.08 -44.45 5.61
N HIS A 582 -31.57 -43.40 6.26
CA HIS A 582 -31.91 -42.02 5.90
C HIS A 582 -30.90 -41.55 4.86
N GLY A 583 -31.33 -41.60 3.59
CA GLY A 583 -30.60 -41.03 2.47
C GLY A 583 -30.08 -39.63 2.79
N ARG A 584 -28.85 -39.34 2.37
CA ARG A 584 -28.27 -37.99 2.43
C ARG A 584 -29.28 -37.00 1.83
N SER A 585 -29.84 -36.13 2.66
CA SER A 585 -30.55 -34.95 2.18
C SER A 585 -29.57 -34.13 1.35
N SER A 586 -29.97 -33.74 0.15
CA SER A 586 -29.19 -32.79 -0.66
C SER A 586 -29.05 -31.48 0.12
N PRO A 587 -27.88 -30.83 0.10
CA PRO A 587 -27.68 -29.57 0.79
C PRO A 587 -28.69 -28.52 0.31
N MET A 588 -29.19 -27.71 1.24
CA MET A 588 -30.20 -26.68 0.96
C MET A 588 -29.68 -25.66 -0.06
N PRO A 589 -30.35 -25.46 -1.21
CA PRO A 589 -29.97 -24.39 -2.14
C PRO A 589 -30.26 -23.01 -1.53
N ILE A 590 -29.25 -22.15 -1.46
CA ILE A 590 -29.34 -20.79 -0.92
C ILE A 590 -28.97 -19.81 -2.04
N PHE A 591 -29.90 -18.91 -2.38
CA PHE A 591 -29.68 -17.85 -3.36
C PHE A 591 -29.49 -16.51 -2.66
N ILE A 592 -28.35 -15.86 -2.88
CA ILE A 592 -28.08 -14.51 -2.36
C ILE A 592 -28.19 -13.52 -3.51
N VAL A 593 -29.30 -12.77 -3.55
CA VAL A 593 -29.55 -11.72 -4.53
C VAL A 593 -28.76 -10.47 -4.16
N MET A 594 -27.75 -10.16 -4.98
CA MET A 594 -26.74 -9.14 -4.69
C MET A 594 -26.59 -8.08 -5.78
N GLY A 595 -25.98 -6.96 -5.42
CA GLY A 595 -25.77 -5.80 -6.28
C GLY A 595 -25.91 -4.47 -5.54
N THR A 596 -25.58 -3.38 -6.21
CA THR A 596 -25.66 -2.02 -5.65
C THR A 596 -27.11 -1.60 -5.38
N ALA A 597 -27.32 -0.46 -4.75
CA ALA A 597 -28.62 0.17 -4.67
C ALA A 597 -29.16 0.47 -6.08
N GLY A 598 -30.49 0.43 -6.23
CA GLY A 598 -31.14 0.64 -7.52
C GLY A 598 -31.22 -0.61 -8.43
N CYS A 599 -30.44 -1.68 -8.17
CA CYS A 599 -30.43 -2.86 -9.06
C CYS A 599 -31.67 -3.76 -8.94
N GLY A 600 -32.49 -3.59 -7.90
CA GLY A 600 -33.76 -4.31 -7.73
C GLY A 600 -33.70 -5.56 -6.85
N LYS A 601 -32.70 -5.71 -5.96
CA LYS A 601 -32.52 -6.88 -5.06
C LYS A 601 -33.82 -7.39 -4.43
N THR A 602 -34.49 -6.56 -3.63
CA THR A 602 -35.74 -6.92 -2.93
C THR A 602 -36.82 -7.35 -3.92
N SER A 603 -37.08 -6.58 -4.97
CA SER A 603 -38.12 -6.91 -5.96
C SER A 603 -37.82 -8.22 -6.70
N VAL A 604 -36.57 -8.47 -7.10
CA VAL A 604 -36.19 -9.72 -7.77
C VAL A 604 -36.26 -10.90 -6.79
N ALA A 605 -35.83 -10.70 -5.54
CA ALA A 605 -35.88 -11.73 -4.51
C ALA A 605 -37.32 -12.13 -4.14
N GLU A 606 -38.24 -11.16 -4.06
CA GLU A 606 -39.68 -11.41 -3.85
C GLU A 606 -40.30 -12.20 -5.01
N GLU A 607 -39.95 -11.89 -6.26
CA GLU A 607 -40.41 -12.66 -7.42
C GLU A 607 -39.80 -14.07 -7.44
N MET A 608 -38.52 -14.21 -7.09
CA MET A 608 -37.89 -15.53 -6.91
C MET A 608 -38.59 -16.34 -5.81
N GLN A 609 -38.96 -15.70 -4.70
CA GLN A 609 -39.70 -16.34 -3.62
C GLN A 609 -41.05 -16.89 -4.10
N LYS A 610 -41.78 -16.12 -4.92
CA LYS A 610 -43.06 -16.57 -5.51
C LYS A 610 -42.86 -17.76 -6.45
N ILE A 611 -41.83 -17.73 -7.28
CA ILE A 611 -41.52 -18.80 -8.25
C ILE A 611 -41.08 -20.08 -7.55
N LEU A 612 -40.25 -19.96 -6.51
CA LEU A 612 -39.62 -21.09 -5.81
C LEU A 612 -40.41 -21.59 -4.60
N GLN A 613 -41.42 -20.84 -4.15
CA GLN A 613 -42.20 -21.10 -2.92
C GLN A 613 -41.31 -21.40 -1.73
N CYS A 614 -40.38 -20.48 -1.47
CA CYS A 614 -39.22 -20.71 -0.61
C CYS A 614 -39.16 -19.72 0.56
N ASP A 615 -38.24 -19.95 1.50
CA ASP A 615 -37.99 -18.99 2.57
C ASP A 615 -37.31 -17.74 2.02
N TYR A 616 -37.72 -16.58 2.54
CA TYR A 616 -37.18 -15.27 2.15
C TYR A 616 -36.64 -14.52 3.37
N LEU A 617 -35.42 -14.00 3.25
CA LEU A 617 -34.78 -13.14 4.25
C LEU A 617 -34.33 -11.82 3.62
N GLU A 618 -34.95 -10.71 4.04
CA GLU A 618 -34.48 -9.37 3.68
C GLU A 618 -33.23 -9.04 4.51
N GLY A 619 -32.04 -9.15 3.93
CA GLY A 619 -30.78 -8.95 4.66
C GLY A 619 -30.61 -7.52 5.16
N ASP A 620 -31.16 -6.52 4.45
CA ASP A 620 -31.10 -5.12 4.90
C ASP A 620 -31.87 -4.92 6.23
N SER A 621 -32.85 -5.77 6.55
CA SER A 621 -33.58 -5.75 7.83
C SER A 621 -32.75 -6.17 9.05
N LEU A 622 -31.59 -6.78 8.81
CA LEU A 622 -30.68 -7.26 9.86
C LEU A 622 -29.59 -6.26 10.21
N HIS A 623 -29.59 -5.07 9.60
CA HIS A 623 -28.64 -4.03 9.98
C HIS A 623 -28.89 -3.58 11.43
N PRO A 624 -27.82 -3.36 12.23
CA PRO A 624 -27.98 -2.71 13.52
C PRO A 624 -28.45 -1.27 13.31
N GLN A 625 -29.20 -0.72 14.28
CA GLN A 625 -29.76 0.64 14.19
C GLN A 625 -28.69 1.70 13.88
N ALA A 626 -27.50 1.56 14.47
CA ALA A 626 -26.37 2.45 14.18
C ALA A 626 -25.97 2.50 12.70
N ASN A 627 -26.03 1.37 11.98
CA ASN A 627 -25.75 1.32 10.54
C ASN A 627 -26.86 1.98 9.75
N VAL A 628 -28.12 1.77 10.15
CA VAL A 628 -29.29 2.40 9.53
C VAL A 628 -29.18 3.92 9.68
N ASP A 629 -28.86 4.42 10.87
CA ASP A 629 -28.73 5.85 11.17
C ASP A 629 -27.56 6.47 10.37
N LYS A 630 -26.41 5.78 10.32
CA LYS A 630 -25.24 6.20 9.54
C LYS A 630 -25.58 6.35 8.05
N MET A 631 -26.25 5.35 7.46
CA MET A 631 -26.69 5.42 6.06
C MET A 631 -27.76 6.49 5.85
N ALA A 632 -28.72 6.65 6.76
CA ALA A 632 -29.76 7.67 6.68
C ALA A 632 -29.17 9.10 6.71
N SER A 633 -28.08 9.30 7.46
CA SER A 633 -27.34 10.57 7.48
C SER A 633 -26.49 10.84 6.23
N GLY A 634 -26.46 9.91 5.27
CA GLY A 634 -25.71 10.04 4.01
C GLY A 634 -24.24 9.61 4.11
N HIS A 635 -23.83 8.97 5.21
CA HIS A 635 -22.49 8.43 5.38
C HIS A 635 -22.45 6.95 4.95
N PRO A 636 -21.52 6.54 4.06
CA PRO A 636 -21.39 5.15 3.67
C PRO A 636 -20.88 4.31 4.85
N LEU A 637 -21.33 3.05 4.91
CA LEU A 637 -20.76 2.09 5.85
C LEU A 637 -19.30 1.78 5.47
N THR A 638 -18.47 1.48 6.46
CA THR A 638 -17.11 0.92 6.33
C THR A 638 -17.15 -0.62 6.38
N ASP A 639 -16.00 -1.28 6.24
CA ASP A 639 -15.92 -2.74 6.43
C ASP A 639 -16.28 -3.15 7.86
N ASP A 640 -15.79 -2.41 8.86
CA ASP A 640 -16.05 -2.67 10.28
C ASP A 640 -17.54 -2.57 10.63
N ASP A 641 -18.27 -1.65 10.00
CA ASP A 641 -19.72 -1.56 10.15
C ASP A 641 -20.43 -2.80 9.56
N ARG A 642 -19.89 -3.38 8.47
CA ARG A 642 -20.53 -4.47 7.72
C ARG A 642 -20.26 -5.87 8.29
N TRP A 643 -19.12 -6.10 8.95
CA TRP A 643 -18.76 -7.43 9.43
C TRP A 643 -19.79 -8.05 10.38
N PRO A 644 -20.29 -7.36 11.42
CA PRO A 644 -21.28 -7.95 12.33
C PRO A 644 -22.59 -8.29 11.60
N TRP A 645 -23.01 -7.44 10.67
CA TRP A 645 -24.22 -7.62 9.88
C TRP A 645 -24.14 -8.83 8.93
N LEU A 646 -23.03 -8.97 8.20
CA LEU A 646 -22.82 -10.13 7.30
C LEU A 646 -22.76 -11.45 8.07
N ARG A 647 -22.16 -11.45 9.27
CA ARG A 647 -22.15 -12.62 10.16
C ARG A 647 -23.55 -12.98 10.63
N LEU A 648 -24.36 -12.00 11.02
CA LEU A 648 -25.73 -12.23 11.43
C LEU A 648 -26.59 -12.83 10.30
N ILE A 649 -26.40 -12.37 9.05
CA ILE A 649 -27.05 -12.98 7.88
C ILE A 649 -26.62 -14.45 7.75
N ARG A 650 -25.30 -14.72 7.78
CA ARG A 650 -24.77 -16.09 7.70
C ARG A 650 -25.29 -16.98 8.82
N GLU A 651 -25.32 -16.51 10.06
CA GLU A 651 -25.82 -17.27 11.22
C GLU A 651 -27.29 -17.66 11.04
N LYS A 652 -28.13 -16.73 10.57
CA LYS A 652 -29.52 -17.04 10.22
C LYS A 652 -29.63 -18.07 9.10
N LEU A 653 -28.79 -17.97 8.09
CA LEU A 653 -28.76 -18.95 6.99
C LEU A 653 -28.35 -20.35 7.46
N VAL A 654 -27.33 -20.46 8.32
CA VAL A 654 -26.92 -21.73 8.93
C VAL A 654 -28.04 -22.30 9.80
N GLN A 655 -28.70 -21.46 10.59
CA GLN A 655 -29.84 -21.86 11.41
C GLN A 655 -30.98 -22.40 10.53
N GLN A 656 -31.38 -21.66 9.51
CA GLN A 656 -32.42 -22.08 8.56
C GLN A 656 -32.04 -23.38 7.84
N ALA A 657 -30.80 -23.52 7.38
CA ALA A 657 -30.30 -24.74 6.74
C ALA A 657 -30.28 -25.97 7.66
N SER A 658 -30.19 -25.74 8.98
CA SER A 658 -30.23 -26.81 9.99
C SER A 658 -31.65 -27.20 10.41
N GLU A 659 -32.61 -26.28 10.32
CA GLU A 659 -34.00 -26.45 10.75
C GLU A 659 -34.94 -26.85 9.60
N HIS A 660 -34.61 -26.46 8.37
CA HIS A 660 -35.41 -26.64 7.16
C HIS A 660 -34.58 -27.26 6.02
N HIS A 661 -35.24 -28.02 5.14
CA HIS A 661 -34.64 -28.58 3.92
C HIS A 661 -35.22 -27.97 2.63
N ALA A 662 -35.73 -26.74 2.71
CA ALA A 662 -36.34 -26.02 1.58
C ALA A 662 -35.42 -24.91 1.07
N ILE A 663 -35.56 -24.49 -0.19
CA ILE A 663 -34.74 -23.42 -0.80
C ILE A 663 -34.83 -22.13 0.05
N ALA A 664 -33.75 -21.34 0.09
CA ALA A 664 -33.75 -20.02 0.71
C ALA A 664 -33.31 -18.93 -0.28
N VAL A 665 -33.97 -17.78 -0.24
CA VAL A 665 -33.60 -16.57 -0.98
C VAL A 665 -33.29 -15.45 0.00
N VAL A 666 -32.14 -14.81 -0.15
CA VAL A 666 -31.67 -13.73 0.73
C VAL A 666 -31.25 -12.53 -0.10
N THR A 667 -31.61 -11.33 0.31
CA THR A 667 -31.01 -10.11 -0.24
C THR A 667 -29.76 -9.73 0.56
N CYS A 668 -28.68 -9.41 -0.14
CA CYS A 668 -27.51 -8.81 0.51
C CYS A 668 -26.71 -8.04 -0.54
N SER A 669 -26.22 -6.83 -0.20
CA SER A 669 -25.41 -6.06 -1.16
C SER A 669 -24.14 -6.82 -1.62
N ALA A 670 -23.48 -7.55 -0.72
CA ALA A 670 -22.34 -8.47 -0.98
C ALA A 670 -21.31 -7.94 -2.01
N LEU A 671 -20.98 -6.65 -1.91
CA LEU A 671 -20.26 -5.91 -2.95
C LEU A 671 -18.79 -6.32 -3.10
N ARG A 672 -18.14 -6.82 -2.04
CA ARG A 672 -16.74 -7.30 -2.08
C ARG A 672 -16.66 -8.81 -2.05
N LYS A 673 -15.60 -9.39 -2.61
CA LYS A 673 -15.33 -10.82 -2.54
C LYS A 673 -15.27 -11.31 -1.09
N ALA A 674 -14.63 -10.55 -0.20
CA ALA A 674 -14.57 -10.89 1.22
C ALA A 674 -15.95 -11.01 1.89
N TYR A 675 -16.96 -10.24 1.44
CA TYR A 675 -18.32 -10.34 1.96
C TYR A 675 -19.00 -11.62 1.48
N ARG A 676 -18.78 -11.95 0.21
CA ARG A 676 -19.28 -13.17 -0.41
C ARG A 676 -18.65 -14.41 0.24
N ASP A 677 -17.34 -14.37 0.51
CA ASP A 677 -16.63 -15.44 1.21
C ASP A 677 -17.24 -15.72 2.60
N ILE A 678 -17.64 -14.68 3.36
CA ILE A 678 -18.33 -14.84 4.65
C ILE A 678 -19.69 -15.50 4.46
N LEU A 679 -20.49 -15.01 3.51
CA LEU A 679 -21.84 -15.51 3.28
C LEU A 679 -21.85 -16.94 2.70
N SER A 680 -20.79 -17.32 1.97
CA SER A 680 -20.58 -18.67 1.44
C SER A 680 -20.01 -19.66 2.46
N ASP A 681 -19.55 -19.20 3.63
CA ASP A 681 -18.94 -20.04 4.67
C ASP A 681 -20.00 -20.85 5.45
N ILE A 682 -20.87 -21.55 4.75
CA ILE A 682 -21.90 -22.44 5.31
C ILE A 682 -21.40 -23.88 5.16
N PRO A 683 -21.55 -24.74 6.19
CA PRO A 683 -21.14 -26.15 6.08
C PRO A 683 -21.79 -26.81 4.86
N SER A 684 -20.98 -27.45 4.01
CA SER A 684 -21.38 -27.97 2.70
C SER A 684 -22.46 -29.05 2.75
N GLU A 685 -22.61 -29.69 3.90
CA GLU A 685 -23.63 -30.67 4.24
C GLU A 685 -24.97 -30.03 4.59
N LEU A 686 -24.99 -28.76 4.98
CA LEU A 686 -26.20 -28.01 5.35
C LEU A 686 -26.74 -27.22 4.15
N GLY A 687 -25.88 -26.53 3.39
CA GLY A 687 -26.34 -25.65 2.32
C GLY A 687 -25.31 -25.38 1.22
N SER A 688 -25.80 -24.97 0.06
CA SER A 688 -25.00 -24.56 -1.09
C SER A 688 -25.40 -23.15 -1.52
N VAL A 689 -24.45 -22.21 -1.42
CA VAL A 689 -24.69 -20.79 -1.69
C VAL A 689 -24.40 -20.45 -3.16
N THR A 690 -25.37 -19.85 -3.82
CA THR A 690 -25.26 -19.28 -5.17
C THR A 690 -25.57 -17.79 -5.13
N PHE A 691 -24.66 -16.95 -5.62
CA PHE A 691 -24.93 -15.52 -5.73
C PHE A 691 -25.71 -15.20 -7.01
N CYS A 692 -26.71 -14.35 -6.92
CA CYS A 692 -27.43 -13.81 -8.06
C CYS A 692 -27.03 -12.34 -8.21
N TYR A 693 -26.03 -12.07 -9.05
CA TYR A 693 -25.50 -10.72 -9.25
C TYR A 693 -26.33 -9.94 -10.27
N LEU A 694 -27.05 -8.94 -9.76
CA LEU A 694 -27.86 -8.02 -10.55
C LEU A 694 -26.97 -6.90 -11.12
N LYS A 695 -26.57 -7.05 -12.38
CA LYS A 695 -25.64 -6.16 -13.07
C LYS A 695 -26.38 -5.08 -13.85
N GLY A 696 -26.03 -3.82 -13.58
CA GLY A 696 -26.58 -2.64 -14.26
C GLY A 696 -25.56 -1.56 -14.53
N SER A 697 -25.82 -0.73 -15.54
CA SER A 697 -24.97 0.43 -15.82
C SER A 697 -25.15 1.52 -14.74
N PRO A 698 -24.11 2.31 -14.43
CA PRO A 698 -24.21 3.40 -13.46
C PRO A 698 -25.36 4.37 -13.76
N THR A 699 -25.61 4.65 -15.04
CA THR A 699 -26.70 5.53 -15.49
C THR A 699 -28.07 4.95 -15.16
N LEU A 700 -28.32 3.68 -15.50
CA LEU A 700 -29.60 3.01 -15.22
C LEU A 700 -29.87 2.89 -13.72
N LEU A 701 -28.83 2.61 -12.93
CA LEU A 701 -28.92 2.55 -11.47
C LEU A 701 -29.27 3.92 -10.87
N ALA A 702 -28.66 4.99 -11.37
CA ALA A 702 -28.94 6.35 -10.92
C ALA A 702 -30.38 6.78 -11.25
N GLU A 703 -30.85 6.49 -12.47
CA GLU A 703 -32.23 6.75 -12.90
C GLU A 703 -33.24 6.00 -12.01
N ARG A 704 -32.99 4.71 -11.75
CA ARG A 704 -33.83 3.90 -10.86
C ARG A 704 -33.83 4.36 -9.41
N ILE A 705 -32.72 4.92 -8.91
CA ILE A 705 -32.67 5.50 -7.55
C ILE A 705 -33.43 6.83 -7.51
N ALA A 706 -33.26 7.69 -8.52
CA ALA A 706 -33.94 8.98 -8.60
C ALA A 706 -35.46 8.85 -8.69
N ALA A 707 -35.96 7.78 -9.31
CA ALA A 707 -37.40 7.50 -9.42
C ALA A 707 -38.04 6.89 -8.16
N ARG A 708 -37.26 6.52 -7.12
CA ARG A 708 -37.79 5.89 -5.89
C ARG A 708 -38.39 6.92 -4.93
N GLN A 709 -39.62 6.67 -4.49
CA GLN A 709 -40.26 7.38 -3.38
C GLN A 709 -40.00 6.60 -2.07
N GLY A 710 -39.44 7.25 -1.04
CA GLY A 710 -39.44 6.71 0.34
C GLY A 710 -38.30 5.75 0.75
N HIS A 711 -37.19 5.63 0.02
CA HIS A 711 -36.04 4.81 0.46
C HIS A 711 -34.98 5.65 1.20
N PHE A 712 -34.41 5.07 2.26
CA PHE A 712 -33.38 5.67 3.16
C PHE A 712 -32.07 6.13 2.48
N MET A 713 -31.91 5.96 1.17
CA MET A 713 -30.62 6.11 0.47
C MET A 713 -30.63 7.26 -0.55
N LYS A 714 -29.80 8.28 -0.32
CA LYS A 714 -29.67 9.44 -1.22
C LYS A 714 -28.87 9.09 -2.49
N PRO A 715 -29.14 9.72 -3.65
CA PRO A 715 -28.44 9.46 -4.92
C PRO A 715 -26.90 9.55 -4.86
N GLY A 716 -26.35 10.38 -3.96
CA GLY A 716 -24.91 10.53 -3.77
C GLY A 716 -24.18 9.27 -3.26
N MET A 717 -24.88 8.29 -2.69
CA MET A 717 -24.28 7.05 -2.15
C MET A 717 -24.12 5.93 -3.18
N LEU A 718 -24.67 6.08 -4.39
CA LEU A 718 -24.47 5.10 -5.47
C LEU A 718 -22.99 5.01 -5.86
N ARG A 719 -22.30 6.16 -5.91
CA ARG A 719 -20.87 6.22 -6.28
C ARG A 719 -20.00 5.42 -5.33
N SER A 720 -20.20 5.56 -4.01
CA SER A 720 -19.44 4.79 -3.02
C SER A 720 -19.67 3.29 -3.12
N GLN A 721 -20.87 2.85 -3.53
CA GLN A 721 -21.14 1.42 -3.72
C GLN A 721 -20.54 0.87 -5.00
N LEU A 722 -20.55 1.65 -6.09
CA LEU A 722 -19.85 1.29 -7.32
C LEU A 722 -18.33 1.23 -7.11
N ASP A 723 -17.76 2.15 -6.34
CA ASP A 723 -16.34 2.14 -5.97
C ASP A 723 -15.98 0.96 -5.06
N THR A 724 -16.94 0.45 -4.27
CA THR A 724 -16.76 -0.71 -3.38
C THR A 724 -16.98 -2.04 -4.09
N LEU A 725 -17.67 -2.05 -5.23
CA LEU A 725 -18.07 -3.27 -5.92
C LEU A 725 -16.87 -3.94 -6.60
N GLU A 726 -16.51 -5.12 -6.09
CA GLU A 726 -15.66 -6.09 -6.76
C GLU A 726 -16.56 -7.06 -7.52
N GLU A 727 -16.70 -6.84 -8.85
CA GLU A 727 -17.57 -7.68 -9.69
C GLU A 727 -17.22 -9.17 -9.53
N PRO A 728 -18.20 -10.04 -9.23
CA PRO A 728 -17.93 -11.47 -9.07
C PRO A 728 -17.58 -12.11 -10.40
N ASP A 729 -16.60 -13.02 -10.38
CA ASP A 729 -16.15 -13.75 -11.57
C ASP A 729 -16.78 -15.15 -11.63
N PRO A 730 -17.68 -15.43 -12.59
CA PRO A 730 -18.36 -16.73 -12.73
C PRO A 730 -17.43 -17.92 -12.95
N ARG A 731 -16.15 -17.70 -13.27
CA ARG A 731 -15.16 -18.78 -13.45
C ARG A 731 -14.61 -19.31 -12.13
N VAL A 732 -14.68 -18.52 -11.06
CA VAL A 732 -14.07 -18.83 -9.76
C VAL A 732 -15.03 -18.67 -8.59
N GLU A 733 -16.20 -18.05 -8.79
CA GLU A 733 -17.26 -17.89 -7.80
C GLU A 733 -18.56 -18.56 -8.28
N ASN A 734 -19.34 -19.14 -7.36
CA ASN A 734 -20.65 -19.69 -7.69
C ASN A 734 -21.68 -18.56 -7.85
N VAL A 735 -21.70 -17.94 -9.03
CA VAL A 735 -22.54 -16.77 -9.34
C VAL A 735 -23.33 -16.94 -10.64
N ILE A 736 -24.57 -16.46 -10.63
CA ILE A 736 -25.44 -16.22 -11.78
C ILE A 736 -25.48 -14.71 -11.99
N VAL A 737 -25.10 -14.23 -13.17
CA VAL A 737 -25.08 -12.80 -13.49
C VAL A 737 -26.31 -12.47 -14.32
N ALA A 738 -27.16 -11.58 -13.81
CA ALA A 738 -28.40 -11.18 -14.47
C ALA A 738 -28.38 -9.69 -14.82
N ASP A 739 -28.69 -9.38 -16.08
CA ASP A 739 -28.84 -8.00 -16.55
C ASP A 739 -30.12 -7.38 -15.95
N ILE A 740 -30.02 -6.18 -15.40
CA ILE A 740 -31.16 -5.55 -14.71
C ILE A 740 -32.10 -4.77 -15.64
N THR A 741 -31.81 -4.67 -16.93
CA THR A 741 -32.62 -3.91 -17.90
C THR A 741 -34.08 -4.37 -17.95
N PRO A 742 -34.41 -5.67 -17.91
CA PRO A 742 -35.79 -6.15 -17.85
C PRO A 742 -36.51 -5.84 -16.52
N GLU A 743 -37.82 -6.11 -16.47
CA GLU A 743 -38.62 -6.00 -15.24
C GLU A 743 -38.30 -7.15 -14.25
N PRO A 744 -38.43 -6.94 -12.92
CA PRO A 744 -38.05 -7.94 -11.91
C PRO A 744 -38.60 -9.36 -12.10
N PRO A 745 -39.87 -9.59 -12.54
CA PRO A 745 -40.37 -10.94 -12.78
C PRO A 745 -39.62 -11.68 -13.89
N VAL A 746 -39.17 -10.95 -14.93
CA VAL A 746 -38.40 -11.52 -16.04
C VAL A 746 -37.00 -11.91 -15.56
N ILE A 747 -36.37 -11.05 -14.77
CA ILE A 747 -35.04 -11.28 -14.17
C ILE A 747 -35.08 -12.50 -13.25
N ALA A 748 -36.06 -12.57 -12.35
CA ALA A 748 -36.24 -13.70 -11.44
C ALA A 748 -36.42 -15.02 -12.21
N GLN A 749 -37.24 -15.02 -13.26
CA GLN A 749 -37.44 -16.21 -14.10
C GLN A 749 -36.16 -16.65 -14.83
N GLN A 750 -35.34 -15.70 -15.32
CA GLN A 750 -34.05 -15.99 -15.94
C GLN A 750 -33.09 -16.65 -14.94
N ILE A 751 -32.97 -16.09 -13.74
CA ILE A 751 -32.12 -16.65 -12.66
C ILE A 751 -32.55 -18.08 -12.31
N VAL A 752 -33.85 -18.32 -12.13
CA VAL A 752 -34.38 -19.66 -11.81
C VAL A 752 -34.14 -20.66 -12.94
N ASN A 753 -34.34 -20.24 -14.19
CA ASN A 753 -34.07 -21.11 -15.35
C ASN A 753 -32.59 -21.46 -15.46
N GLU A 754 -31.70 -20.50 -15.23
CA GLU A 754 -30.27 -20.73 -15.23
C GLU A 754 -29.84 -21.66 -14.08
N ALA A 755 -30.39 -21.46 -12.87
CA ALA A 755 -30.14 -22.35 -11.74
C ALA A 755 -30.59 -23.80 -12.02
N ARG A 756 -31.74 -24.01 -12.67
CA ARG A 756 -32.17 -25.34 -13.14
C ARG A 756 -31.21 -25.92 -14.19
N SER A 757 -30.79 -25.12 -15.16
CA SER A 757 -29.85 -25.58 -16.20
C SER A 757 -28.49 -26.01 -15.64
N ARG A 758 -28.07 -25.41 -14.52
CA ARG A 758 -26.84 -25.73 -13.79
C ARG A 758 -27.01 -26.87 -12.77
N GLY A 759 -28.21 -27.44 -12.64
CA GLY A 759 -28.52 -28.50 -11.67
C GLY A 759 -28.51 -28.05 -10.21
N ILE A 760 -28.58 -26.74 -9.96
CA ILE A 760 -28.65 -26.14 -8.61
C ILE A 760 -30.06 -26.30 -8.04
N LEU A 761 -31.06 -26.20 -8.92
CA LEU A 761 -32.46 -26.49 -8.63
C LEU A 761 -32.90 -27.76 -9.37
N PRO A 762 -33.81 -28.56 -8.77
CA PRO A 762 -34.39 -29.73 -9.42
C PRO A 762 -35.28 -29.37 -10.63
#